data_AF-A0A8H3FFJ9-F1
#
_entry.id   AF-A0A8H3FFJ9-F1
#
_cell.length_a   1.000
_cell.length_b   1.000
_cell.length_c   1.000
_cell.angle_alpha   90.00
_cell.angle_beta   90.00
_cell.angle_gamma   90.00
#
_symmetry.space_group_name_H-M   'P 1'
#
loop_
_entity.id
_entity.type
_entity.pdbx_description
1 polymer ?
#
loop_
_entity_poly.entity_id
_entity_poly.type
_entity_poly.pdbx_seq_one_letter_code
_entity_poly.pdbx_strand_id
1 'polypeptide(L)'
;MTPLNATTADDNTRHPYDQILVDITSYVFNYEICSPKAFERAKIALLDALGCAFETLKQSPEARLVIGPVVPGTQVPNGFRLPGTSHELDPMKGAFDLGSLIRYLDHNDAFPGAEWGHPSDNIGAILAVADYINRTARATSSPVLTMRAVLSALIKAYEIQGCFQIRNAFNKVGLDHTILVRLASTAVVCYLLDCTEQQTLSALSHSFIDAGPLRIYRQSPNTGPRKGWAAGDACMRAVHLAFLAKKGQPGAPTVLSNPKWGLYTTLMQGKEFQLPKPFGTNVIETVFFKIHAAEGHAASAVEAALILSRQLRARHPPLNVGIEEVVSHVRVRTQKPAMIIINKQGTLHNAADRDHCMQYMIAVVLLKGSMINSADYDDDSSWATDPRVDTLRAKIDMIEDEQMTADYHNPQKGSGANALLMTLTGEEVLEEVVVEYPTGHPWRDDTSGLVKEKFEENVRGFFGGERSSDIVKLAEMGLEEFIEMDVSRFVDTVAGPGEVENLDTILNGDGENKDSAGSIDQRKRWADAGDDDETIEAFSTDKVDGSNPTNIGKATKAASSIGQAELPNAGSPAALKHGKNELPTVETTASEKEEPAAPIIDQSEPTATAVAAAMTPVLESPASAKQPLDTRENSHTASAKTYPHPSVDGVKERTKAISAVNGSSYHDASHDQCEQRKHPDDPPSGEIFMKAFPPGKTPHPSPYISYNIPYAEACAKHIDDTFHATRVYILASGTLSKKTDDLPSLRHAINKRLGEDSVVGIRRGVKPHTYYSDILQIVQEAKDANANCLVTLGGGSLTDAAKVVTLALANNATTLDELETLYFDSPTLRIPLLPATVPIICIPTSLSAGEYTPLAGATNDITHHKHSFQHPTVGPRLIILSPQLTTTTPLHIWLSTGIRAVDHCVESICSIKASAEGDTIAEKGLRRLLPGLLTTKMNSRDLKSRLACQLGAIDAISAPLNRVPMGASHGIGHQLGPLGVGHGETSCVLLPAVCKYNKRVNSEQQQRVLNILWSEEAVMGVLGKAGVDREKSDLGDALDVLFKALGMPRTLDEVGIARDQFESLAVGSLDDRWCKTNPIPLTREEQVLEILEICVKER
;
A
#
# COMPACT_ATOMS: atom_id res chain seq x y z
N MET A 1 -5.59 27.73 -0.21
CA MET A 1 -6.01 27.53 1.20
C MET A 1 -5.99 28.89 1.87
N THR A 2 -7.01 29.24 2.65
CA THR A 2 -6.98 30.43 3.51
C THR A 2 -6.04 30.18 4.69
N PRO A 3 -5.26 31.17 5.18
CA PRO A 3 -4.48 31.00 6.40
C PRO A 3 -5.40 30.69 7.59
N LEU A 4 -5.09 29.61 8.33
CA LEU A 4 -5.72 29.36 9.62
C LEU A 4 -5.13 30.34 10.64
N ASN A 5 -5.87 31.40 10.95
CA ASN A 5 -5.51 32.32 12.03
C ASN A 5 -5.45 31.60 13.38
N ALA A 6 -4.56 32.07 14.25
CA ALA A 6 -4.20 31.40 15.49
C ALA A 6 -5.16 31.70 16.67
N THR A 7 -4.79 31.17 17.84
CA THR A 7 -5.30 31.55 19.18
C THR A 7 -6.74 31.18 19.55
N THR A 8 -7.00 29.88 19.60
CA THR A 8 -7.81 29.29 20.69
C THR A 8 -6.99 28.20 21.37
N ALA A 9 -7.22 27.94 22.67
CA ALA A 9 -6.68 26.77 23.34
C ALA A 9 -7.43 25.51 22.85
N ASP A 10 -6.76 24.35 22.81
CA ASP A 10 -7.41 23.09 22.46
C ASP A 10 -8.39 22.68 23.60
N ASP A 11 -9.68 22.68 23.29
CA ASP A 11 -10.74 22.26 24.21
C ASP A 11 -10.69 20.74 24.40
N ASN A 12 -10.59 20.29 25.66
CA ASN A 12 -10.57 18.89 26.04
C ASN A 12 -11.96 18.36 26.47
N THR A 13 -13.03 19.13 26.31
CA THR A 13 -14.39 18.63 26.52
C THR A 13 -14.73 17.53 25.51
N ARG A 14 -15.37 16.46 25.99
CA ARG A 14 -15.84 15.37 25.12
C ARG A 14 -17.15 15.78 24.46
N HIS A 15 -17.05 16.34 23.26
CA HIS A 15 -18.19 16.54 22.37
C HIS A 15 -18.89 15.20 22.04
N PRO A 16 -20.20 15.21 21.74
CA PRO A 16 -20.90 14.04 21.21
C PRO A 16 -20.34 13.63 19.84
N TYR A 17 -20.72 12.44 19.36
CA TYR A 17 -20.41 12.02 17.99
C TYR A 17 -21.17 12.87 16.98
N ASP A 18 -20.53 13.13 15.83
CA ASP A 18 -21.15 13.81 14.68
C ASP A 18 -22.50 13.16 14.33
N GLN A 19 -23.54 13.97 14.12
CA GLN A 19 -24.92 13.50 13.95
C GLN A 19 -25.06 12.44 12.84
N ILE A 20 -24.32 12.59 11.74
CA ILE A 20 -24.26 11.61 10.63
C ILE A 20 -23.88 10.19 11.11
N LEU A 21 -22.98 10.05 12.09
CA LEU A 21 -22.58 8.76 12.63
C LEU A 21 -23.68 8.18 13.54
N VAL A 22 -24.39 9.05 14.27
CA VAL A 22 -25.55 8.69 15.09
C VAL A 22 -26.71 8.24 14.21
N ASP A 23 -27.00 8.95 13.12
CA ASP A 23 -28.06 8.63 12.16
C ASP A 23 -27.81 7.28 11.48
N ILE A 24 -26.58 7.02 11.01
CA ILE A 24 -26.20 5.72 10.45
C ILE A 24 -26.34 4.61 11.49
N THR A 25 -25.86 4.84 12.72
CA THR A 25 -25.94 3.83 13.79
C THR A 25 -27.40 3.51 14.12
N SER A 26 -28.23 4.53 14.36
CA SER A 26 -29.64 4.34 14.67
C SER A 26 -30.42 3.71 13.51
N TYR A 27 -30.10 4.04 12.26
CA TYR A 27 -30.69 3.35 11.11
C TYR A 27 -30.30 1.87 11.06
N VAL A 28 -29.04 1.53 11.34
CA VAL A 28 -28.57 0.14 11.31
C VAL A 28 -29.22 -0.71 12.42
N PHE A 29 -29.30 -0.23 13.66
CA PHE A 29 -29.90 -1.00 14.76
C PHE A 29 -31.43 -0.89 14.83
N ASN A 30 -32.01 0.29 14.62
CA ASN A 30 -33.39 0.59 15.04
C ASN A 30 -34.39 0.72 13.87
N TYR A 31 -33.94 0.75 12.60
CA TYR A 31 -34.86 0.74 11.44
C TYR A 31 -35.30 -0.68 11.07
N GLU A 32 -36.61 -0.93 11.10
CA GLU A 32 -37.22 -2.19 10.66
C GLU A 32 -37.51 -2.17 9.15
N ILE A 33 -37.13 -3.24 8.44
CA ILE A 33 -37.28 -3.35 6.98
C ILE A 33 -38.64 -4.00 6.67
N CYS A 34 -39.66 -3.19 6.45
CA CYS A 34 -41.03 -3.66 6.16
C CYS A 34 -41.37 -3.78 4.65
N SER A 35 -40.41 -3.62 3.73
CA SER A 35 -40.64 -3.67 2.28
C SER A 35 -40.31 -5.06 1.70
N PRO A 36 -41.31 -5.85 1.22
CA PRO A 36 -41.04 -7.11 0.53
C PRO A 36 -40.22 -6.90 -0.75
N LYS A 37 -40.54 -5.85 -1.50
CA LYS A 37 -39.83 -5.46 -2.72
C LYS A 37 -38.34 -5.21 -2.45
N ALA A 38 -37.97 -4.61 -1.32
CA ALA A 38 -36.58 -4.43 -0.94
C ALA A 38 -35.86 -5.78 -0.72
N PHE A 39 -36.51 -6.76 -0.10
CA PHE A 39 -35.97 -8.11 0.07
C PHE A 39 -35.89 -8.90 -1.25
N GLU A 40 -36.88 -8.80 -2.13
CA GLU A 40 -36.82 -9.38 -3.48
C GLU A 40 -35.65 -8.79 -4.28
N ARG A 41 -35.53 -7.47 -4.29
CA ARG A 41 -34.44 -6.75 -4.98
C ARG A 41 -33.08 -7.05 -4.37
N ALA A 42 -32.97 -7.18 -3.05
CA ALA A 42 -31.74 -7.61 -2.36
C ALA A 42 -31.35 -9.05 -2.73
N LYS A 43 -32.31 -9.97 -2.87
CA LYS A 43 -32.05 -11.33 -3.37
C LYS A 43 -31.52 -11.29 -4.80
N ILE A 44 -32.16 -10.52 -5.69
CA ILE A 44 -31.72 -10.36 -7.09
C ILE A 44 -30.29 -9.78 -7.15
N ALA A 45 -29.99 -8.74 -6.38
CA ALA A 45 -28.66 -8.13 -6.34
C ALA A 45 -27.57 -9.08 -5.79
N LEU A 46 -27.89 -9.91 -4.80
CA LEU A 46 -26.97 -10.92 -4.29
C LEU A 46 -26.63 -11.99 -5.33
N LEU A 47 -27.63 -12.41 -6.13
CA LEU A 47 -27.42 -13.37 -7.21
C LEU A 47 -26.64 -12.74 -8.38
N ASP A 48 -26.98 -11.52 -8.80
CA ASP A 48 -26.24 -10.76 -9.83
C ASP A 48 -24.74 -10.68 -9.51
N ALA A 49 -24.41 -10.24 -8.29
CA ALA A 49 -23.05 -10.10 -7.82
C ALA A 49 -22.28 -11.43 -7.79
N LEU A 50 -22.91 -12.52 -7.33
CA LEU A 50 -22.31 -13.86 -7.37
C LEU A 50 -22.10 -14.35 -8.80
N GLY A 51 -23.03 -14.06 -9.72
CA GLY A 51 -22.87 -14.28 -11.15
C GLY A 51 -21.62 -13.56 -11.70
N CYS A 52 -21.44 -12.29 -11.37
CA CYS A 52 -20.24 -11.51 -11.75
C CYS A 52 -18.95 -12.07 -11.12
N ALA A 53 -19.02 -12.65 -9.92
CA ALA A 53 -17.87 -13.31 -9.29
C ALA A 53 -17.45 -14.59 -10.02
N PHE A 54 -18.40 -15.43 -10.44
CA PHE A 54 -18.11 -16.63 -11.25
C PHE A 54 -17.61 -16.25 -12.65
N GLU A 55 -18.18 -15.20 -13.24
CA GLU A 55 -17.73 -14.66 -14.53
C GLU A 55 -16.28 -14.15 -14.45
N THR A 56 -15.94 -13.39 -13.40
CA THR A 56 -14.58 -12.92 -13.15
C THR A 56 -13.60 -14.09 -12.95
N LEU A 57 -13.97 -15.10 -12.14
CA LEU A 57 -13.17 -16.32 -11.98
C LEU A 57 -12.96 -17.07 -13.30
N LYS A 58 -13.93 -17.04 -14.23
CA LYS A 58 -13.85 -17.66 -15.55
C LYS A 58 -13.00 -16.85 -16.54
N GLN A 59 -13.19 -15.55 -16.61
CA GLN A 59 -12.72 -14.72 -17.73
C GLN A 59 -11.43 -13.95 -17.44
N SER A 60 -11.12 -13.59 -16.19
CA SER A 60 -9.99 -12.68 -15.89
C SER A 60 -8.80 -13.38 -15.22
N PRO A 61 -7.69 -13.64 -15.97
CA PRO A 61 -6.43 -14.04 -15.37
C PRO A 61 -5.87 -13.01 -14.39
N GLU A 62 -6.03 -11.70 -14.66
CA GLU A 62 -5.55 -10.64 -13.76
C GLU A 62 -6.26 -10.65 -12.40
N ALA A 63 -7.57 -10.89 -12.38
CA ALA A 63 -8.32 -10.99 -11.14
C ALA A 63 -7.81 -12.14 -10.26
N ARG A 64 -7.53 -13.31 -10.85
CA ARG A 64 -7.00 -14.48 -10.13
C ARG A 64 -5.70 -14.18 -9.38
N LEU A 65 -4.86 -13.24 -9.85
CA LEU A 65 -3.57 -12.89 -9.23
C LEU A 65 -3.67 -12.23 -7.85
N VAL A 66 -4.86 -11.79 -7.41
CA VAL A 66 -5.07 -11.16 -6.09
C VAL A 66 -5.92 -12.02 -5.13
N ILE A 67 -6.47 -13.13 -5.60
CA ILE A 67 -7.40 -14.02 -4.88
C ILE A 67 -6.63 -15.14 -4.16
N GLY A 68 -7.17 -15.66 -3.07
CA GLY A 68 -6.57 -16.76 -2.29
C GLY A 68 -5.80 -16.28 -1.05
N PRO A 69 -5.26 -17.19 -0.23
CA PRO A 69 -4.61 -16.83 1.03
C PRO A 69 -3.29 -16.07 0.79
N VAL A 70 -3.04 -15.00 1.59
CA VAL A 70 -1.83 -14.16 1.48
C VAL A 70 -0.52 -14.94 1.68
N VAL A 71 -0.59 -16.09 2.35
CA VAL A 71 0.45 -17.12 2.40
C VAL A 71 -0.19 -18.44 1.93
N PRO A 72 0.25 -19.05 0.82
CA PRO A 72 -0.25 -20.35 0.37
C PRO A 72 -0.22 -21.41 1.46
N GLY A 73 -1.23 -22.27 1.50
CA GLY A 73 -1.39 -23.30 2.54
C GLY A 73 -1.85 -22.79 3.92
N THR A 74 -2.19 -21.50 4.07
CA THR A 74 -2.84 -20.99 5.30
C THR A 74 -4.15 -21.74 5.57
N GLN A 75 -4.31 -22.25 6.80
CA GLN A 75 -5.55 -22.88 7.26
C GLN A 75 -6.26 -21.94 8.26
N VAL A 76 -7.54 -21.66 8.03
CA VAL A 76 -8.35 -20.79 8.89
C VAL A 76 -9.52 -21.60 9.46
N PRO A 77 -9.49 -22.00 10.74
CA PRO A 77 -10.58 -22.80 11.32
C PRO A 77 -11.92 -22.05 11.34
N ASN A 78 -12.95 -22.63 10.71
CA ASN A 78 -14.27 -22.02 10.53
C ASN A 78 -14.24 -20.78 9.62
N GLY A 79 -13.29 -20.72 8.69
CA GLY A 79 -13.12 -19.60 7.77
C GLY A 79 -14.28 -19.47 6.77
N PHE A 80 -14.40 -18.29 6.17
CA PHE A 80 -15.31 -18.05 5.06
C PHE A 80 -14.89 -18.91 3.85
N ARG A 81 -15.83 -19.67 3.29
CA ARG A 81 -15.58 -20.44 2.06
C ARG A 81 -15.89 -19.56 0.84
N LEU A 82 -14.85 -19.18 0.09
CA LEU A 82 -14.98 -18.24 -1.03
C LEU A 82 -15.74 -18.89 -2.21
N PRO A 83 -16.89 -18.32 -2.65
CA PRO A 83 -17.68 -18.83 -3.78
C PRO A 83 -16.83 -19.11 -5.02
N GLY A 84 -17.08 -20.25 -5.67
CA GLY A 84 -16.36 -20.69 -6.87
C GLY A 84 -14.94 -21.22 -6.69
N THR A 85 -14.40 -21.29 -5.47
CA THR A 85 -13.04 -21.80 -5.18
C THR A 85 -13.05 -22.81 -4.04
N SER A 86 -11.96 -23.57 -3.81
CA SER A 86 -11.83 -24.39 -2.59
C SER A 86 -11.37 -23.62 -1.33
N HIS A 87 -11.05 -22.32 -1.43
CA HIS A 87 -10.42 -21.58 -0.34
C HIS A 87 -11.33 -21.38 0.89
N GLU A 88 -10.77 -21.64 2.08
CA GLU A 88 -11.31 -21.27 3.40
C GLU A 88 -10.42 -20.16 3.99
N LEU A 89 -10.98 -18.95 4.12
CA LEU A 89 -10.25 -17.70 4.38
C LEU A 89 -10.70 -17.04 5.69
N ASP A 90 -9.87 -16.16 6.24
CA ASP A 90 -10.30 -15.26 7.31
C ASP A 90 -11.32 -14.23 6.76
N PRO A 91 -12.24 -13.68 7.58
CA PRO A 91 -13.29 -12.80 7.07
C PRO A 91 -12.77 -11.48 6.49
N MET A 92 -11.50 -11.07 6.71
CA MET A 92 -10.91 -9.89 6.06
C MET A 92 -10.42 -10.25 4.65
N LYS A 93 -9.62 -11.32 4.46
CA LYS A 93 -9.21 -11.74 3.10
C LYS A 93 -10.39 -12.27 2.29
N GLY A 94 -11.35 -12.93 2.93
CA GLY A 94 -12.63 -13.32 2.33
C GLY A 94 -13.44 -12.13 1.80
N ALA A 95 -13.48 -11.03 2.56
CA ALA A 95 -14.14 -9.80 2.13
C ALA A 95 -13.38 -9.07 1.01
N PHE A 96 -12.04 -9.13 1.01
CA PHE A 96 -11.22 -8.67 -0.11
C PHE A 96 -11.53 -9.45 -1.39
N ASP A 97 -11.55 -10.79 -1.30
CA ASP A 97 -11.65 -11.67 -2.45
C ASP A 97 -13.03 -11.63 -3.09
N LEU A 98 -14.10 -11.81 -2.30
CA LEU A 98 -15.45 -11.73 -2.85
C LEU A 98 -15.76 -10.31 -3.36
N GLY A 99 -15.36 -9.26 -2.64
CA GLY A 99 -15.54 -7.87 -3.09
C GLY A 99 -14.78 -7.56 -4.39
N SER A 100 -13.58 -8.11 -4.57
CA SER A 100 -12.82 -7.96 -5.81
C SER A 100 -13.42 -8.77 -6.96
N LEU A 101 -13.85 -10.02 -6.72
CA LEU A 101 -14.47 -10.87 -7.74
C LEU A 101 -15.81 -10.32 -8.25
N ILE A 102 -16.63 -9.75 -7.37
CA ILE A 102 -17.88 -9.07 -7.76
C ILE A 102 -17.59 -7.90 -8.70
N ARG A 103 -16.54 -7.11 -8.40
CA ARG A 103 -16.31 -5.79 -9.01
C ARG A 103 -15.35 -5.79 -10.22
N TYR A 104 -14.51 -6.81 -10.40
CA TYR A 104 -13.36 -6.72 -11.32
C TYR A 104 -13.72 -6.37 -12.77
N LEU A 105 -14.68 -7.10 -13.34
CA LEU A 105 -15.15 -6.93 -14.73
C LEU A 105 -16.11 -5.73 -14.90
N ASP A 106 -16.38 -4.95 -13.85
CA ASP A 106 -17.35 -3.84 -13.88
C ASP A 106 -18.78 -4.28 -14.30
N HIS A 107 -19.12 -5.57 -14.22
CA HIS A 107 -20.40 -6.11 -14.68
C HIS A 107 -21.47 -6.17 -13.58
N ASN A 108 -21.15 -5.75 -12.35
CA ASN A 108 -22.08 -5.67 -11.22
C ASN A 108 -22.97 -4.41 -11.25
N ASP A 109 -23.85 -4.27 -10.27
CA ASP A 109 -24.82 -3.18 -10.17
C ASP A 109 -24.20 -1.77 -10.12
N ALA A 110 -25.02 -0.74 -10.34
CA ALA A 110 -24.60 0.65 -10.28
C ALA A 110 -25.70 1.55 -9.72
N PHE A 111 -25.31 2.57 -8.96
CA PHE A 111 -26.21 3.62 -8.48
C PHE A 111 -25.69 5.01 -8.89
N PRO A 112 -26.48 5.83 -9.61
CA PRO A 112 -26.08 7.16 -10.03
C PRO A 112 -26.25 8.21 -8.92
N GLY A 113 -25.54 9.34 -9.05
CA GLY A 113 -25.58 10.43 -8.08
C GLY A 113 -24.61 11.55 -8.41
N ALA A 114 -24.34 12.40 -7.43
CA ALA A 114 -23.19 13.31 -7.46
C ALA A 114 -21.86 12.54 -7.32
N GLU A 115 -21.91 11.35 -6.70
CA GLU A 115 -20.89 10.32 -6.76
C GLU A 115 -21.43 9.04 -7.43
N TRP A 116 -20.59 8.39 -8.22
CA TRP A 116 -20.89 7.11 -8.88
C TRP A 116 -20.32 5.96 -8.06
N GLY A 117 -20.98 4.80 -8.04
CA GLY A 117 -20.54 3.67 -7.23
C GLY A 117 -21.49 2.47 -7.34
N HIS A 118 -21.04 1.35 -6.76
CA HIS A 118 -21.65 0.03 -6.92
C HIS A 118 -22.02 -0.48 -5.53
N PRO A 119 -23.29 -0.42 -5.10
CA PRO A 119 -23.66 -0.84 -3.76
C PRO A 119 -23.46 -2.35 -3.50
N SER A 120 -23.49 -3.19 -4.55
CA SER A 120 -23.18 -4.63 -4.47
C SER A 120 -21.78 -4.95 -3.95
N ASP A 121 -20.80 -4.04 -4.06
CA ASP A 121 -19.44 -4.20 -3.52
C ASP A 121 -19.44 -4.64 -2.04
N ASN A 122 -20.39 -4.13 -1.25
CA ASN A 122 -20.55 -4.41 0.18
C ASN A 122 -20.85 -5.90 0.49
N ILE A 123 -21.32 -6.68 -0.49
CA ILE A 123 -21.59 -8.13 -0.34
C ILE A 123 -20.32 -8.88 0.09
N GLY A 124 -19.14 -8.43 -0.34
CA GLY A 124 -17.86 -9.00 0.08
C GLY A 124 -17.71 -9.01 1.61
N ALA A 125 -17.90 -7.85 2.26
CA ALA A 125 -17.82 -7.73 3.72
C ALA A 125 -18.98 -8.44 4.43
N ILE A 126 -20.20 -8.33 3.90
CA ILE A 126 -21.41 -8.92 4.51
C ILE A 126 -21.36 -10.44 4.54
N LEU A 127 -21.11 -11.09 3.40
CA LEU A 127 -21.21 -12.54 3.28
C LEU A 127 -20.01 -13.25 3.94
N ALA A 128 -18.81 -12.69 3.83
CA ALA A 128 -17.61 -13.24 4.48
C ALA A 128 -17.73 -13.24 6.01
N VAL A 129 -18.30 -12.19 6.59
CA VAL A 129 -18.54 -12.12 8.04
C VAL A 129 -19.72 -13.01 8.46
N ALA A 130 -20.84 -13.00 7.73
CA ALA A 130 -22.01 -13.77 8.11
C ALA A 130 -21.76 -15.30 8.08
N ASP A 131 -21.01 -15.81 7.10
CA ASP A 131 -20.62 -17.22 7.05
C ASP A 131 -19.61 -17.59 8.15
N TYR A 132 -18.59 -16.75 8.37
CA TYR A 132 -17.64 -16.92 9.47
C TYR A 132 -18.35 -16.97 10.85
N ILE A 133 -19.36 -16.13 11.05
CA ILE A 133 -20.23 -16.18 12.23
C ILE A 133 -20.95 -17.53 12.30
N ASN A 134 -21.61 -17.99 11.22
CA ASN A 134 -22.36 -19.24 11.24
C ASN A 134 -21.48 -20.47 11.49
N ARG A 135 -20.30 -20.56 10.87
CA ARG A 135 -19.36 -21.67 11.12
C ARG A 135 -18.84 -21.66 12.56
N THR A 136 -18.47 -20.49 13.08
CA THR A 136 -18.05 -20.31 14.48
C THR A 136 -19.19 -20.58 15.47
N ALA A 137 -20.42 -20.20 15.14
CA ALA A 137 -21.62 -20.48 15.93
C ALA A 137 -21.91 -22.00 15.99
N ARG A 138 -21.82 -22.69 14.84
CA ARG A 138 -21.93 -24.16 14.76
C ARG A 138 -20.87 -24.88 15.59
N ALA A 139 -19.62 -24.40 15.55
CA ALA A 139 -18.54 -24.91 16.40
C ALA A 139 -18.73 -24.67 17.91
N THR A 140 -19.62 -23.75 18.30
CA THR A 140 -19.90 -23.37 19.71
C THR A 140 -21.31 -23.72 20.19
N SER A 141 -22.15 -24.34 19.34
CA SER A 141 -23.60 -24.54 19.56
C SER A 141 -24.41 -23.25 19.80
N SER A 142 -23.93 -22.12 19.25
CA SER A 142 -24.63 -20.83 19.29
C SER A 142 -25.69 -20.72 18.18
N PRO A 143 -26.68 -19.81 18.28
CA PRO A 143 -27.61 -19.51 17.18
C PRO A 143 -26.88 -19.09 15.90
N VAL A 144 -27.45 -19.47 14.76
CA VAL A 144 -26.93 -19.15 13.42
C VAL A 144 -27.77 -18.07 12.74
N LEU A 145 -27.15 -17.27 11.87
CA LEU A 145 -27.83 -16.31 11.02
C LEU A 145 -28.53 -17.02 9.86
N THR A 146 -29.63 -16.45 9.37
CA THR A 146 -30.26 -16.83 8.10
C THR A 146 -30.00 -15.77 7.02
N MET A 147 -30.32 -16.08 5.76
CA MET A 147 -30.18 -15.12 4.66
C MET A 147 -31.03 -13.85 4.86
N ARG A 148 -32.07 -13.87 5.71
CA ARG A 148 -32.78 -12.67 6.19
C ARG A 148 -31.80 -11.65 6.78
N ALA A 149 -30.81 -12.08 7.56
CA ALA A 149 -29.80 -11.20 8.14
C ALA A 149 -28.86 -10.63 7.06
N VAL A 150 -28.41 -11.48 6.12
CA VAL A 150 -27.59 -11.08 4.96
C VAL A 150 -28.30 -10.04 4.10
N LEU A 151 -29.55 -10.29 3.71
CA LEU A 151 -30.33 -9.34 2.91
C LEU A 151 -30.69 -8.08 3.71
N SER A 152 -30.94 -8.16 5.01
CA SER A 152 -31.19 -6.97 5.85
C SER A 152 -29.95 -6.07 5.94
N ALA A 153 -28.76 -6.68 6.12
CA ALA A 153 -27.49 -5.97 6.07
C ALA A 153 -27.22 -5.38 4.67
N LEU A 154 -27.57 -6.10 3.59
CA LEU A 154 -27.41 -5.64 2.22
C LEU A 154 -28.27 -4.40 1.93
N ILE A 155 -29.56 -4.45 2.27
CA ILE A 155 -30.50 -3.33 2.15
C ILE A 155 -29.98 -2.10 2.92
N LYS A 156 -29.51 -2.28 4.16
CA LYS A 156 -28.96 -1.20 4.98
C LYS A 156 -27.67 -0.63 4.40
N ALA A 157 -26.77 -1.46 3.87
CA ALA A 157 -25.54 -1.00 3.23
C ALA A 157 -25.82 -0.17 1.96
N TYR A 158 -26.76 -0.63 1.13
CA TYR A 158 -27.20 0.09 -0.06
C TYR A 158 -27.75 1.47 0.29
N GLU A 159 -28.63 1.54 1.29
CA GLU A 159 -29.23 2.80 1.68
C GLU A 159 -28.21 3.80 2.23
N ILE A 160 -27.25 3.35 3.06
CA ILE A 160 -26.17 4.20 3.59
C ILE A 160 -25.31 4.74 2.44
N GLN A 161 -24.80 3.86 1.57
CA GLN A 161 -23.93 4.28 0.47
C GLN A 161 -24.69 5.18 -0.53
N GLY A 162 -25.87 4.77 -0.98
CA GLY A 162 -26.63 5.50 -2.00
C GLY A 162 -27.14 6.86 -1.51
N CYS A 163 -27.59 7.00 -0.25
CA CYS A 163 -28.03 8.29 0.28
C CYS A 163 -26.88 9.32 0.33
N PHE A 164 -25.64 8.88 0.57
CA PHE A 164 -24.46 9.73 0.41
C PHE A 164 -24.20 10.05 -1.08
N GLN A 165 -24.22 9.04 -1.96
CA GLN A 165 -23.90 9.22 -3.38
C GLN A 165 -24.75 10.29 -4.09
N ILE A 166 -26.04 10.45 -3.74
CA ILE A 166 -26.95 11.38 -4.44
C ILE A 166 -26.45 12.85 -4.40
N ARG A 167 -25.76 13.28 -3.33
CA ARG A 167 -25.33 14.69 -3.17
C ARG A 167 -23.84 14.91 -2.87
N ASN A 168 -23.10 13.90 -2.42
CA ASN A 168 -21.77 14.07 -1.85
C ASN A 168 -20.68 13.55 -2.81
N ALA A 169 -20.13 14.43 -3.64
CA ALA A 169 -19.17 14.08 -4.70
C ALA A 169 -17.71 14.06 -4.21
N PHE A 170 -17.24 12.89 -3.76
CA PHE A 170 -15.84 12.66 -3.36
C PHE A 170 -14.88 12.77 -4.55
N ASN A 171 -15.34 12.46 -5.76
CA ASN A 171 -14.62 12.63 -7.02
C ASN A 171 -14.16 14.08 -7.26
N LYS A 172 -14.92 15.08 -6.78
CA LYS A 172 -14.57 16.51 -6.91
C LYS A 172 -13.47 16.97 -5.94
N VAL A 173 -13.09 16.12 -4.99
CA VAL A 173 -11.96 16.34 -4.07
C VAL A 173 -10.84 15.29 -4.23
N GLY A 174 -10.87 14.52 -5.33
CA GLY A 174 -9.80 13.57 -5.72
C GLY A 174 -9.86 12.20 -5.03
N LEU A 175 -10.81 11.98 -4.12
CA LEU A 175 -11.03 10.71 -3.44
C LEU A 175 -11.86 9.74 -4.31
N ASP A 176 -11.78 8.45 -4.01
CA ASP A 176 -12.62 7.43 -4.67
C ASP A 176 -13.89 7.08 -3.87
N HIS A 177 -14.94 6.66 -4.59
CA HIS A 177 -16.24 6.29 -4.02
C HIS A 177 -16.17 5.12 -3.03
N THR A 178 -15.08 4.35 -3.06
CA THR A 178 -14.81 3.22 -2.16
C THR A 178 -14.73 3.64 -0.68
N ILE A 179 -14.63 4.94 -0.36
CA ILE A 179 -14.92 5.48 0.97
C ILE A 179 -16.33 5.10 1.47
N LEU A 180 -17.34 5.11 0.59
CA LEU A 180 -18.73 4.81 0.93
C LEU A 180 -18.98 3.31 1.07
N VAL A 181 -18.32 2.48 0.27
CA VAL A 181 -18.29 1.02 0.45
C VAL A 181 -17.70 0.69 1.83
N ARG A 182 -16.55 1.29 2.18
CA ARG A 182 -15.95 1.12 3.52
C ARG A 182 -16.88 1.59 4.63
N LEU A 183 -17.56 2.72 4.46
CA LEU A 183 -18.51 3.28 5.44
C LEU A 183 -19.71 2.34 5.67
N ALA A 184 -20.43 2.00 4.61
CA ALA A 184 -21.63 1.16 4.65
C ALA A 184 -21.31 -0.24 5.16
N SER A 185 -20.27 -0.89 4.63
CA SER A 185 -19.77 -2.18 5.11
C SER A 185 -19.39 -2.12 6.60
N THR A 186 -18.71 -1.06 7.07
CA THR A 186 -18.32 -0.95 8.49
C THR A 186 -19.56 -0.93 9.39
N ALA A 187 -20.59 -0.18 8.99
CA ALA A 187 -21.84 -0.05 9.73
C ALA A 187 -22.54 -1.41 9.90
N VAL A 188 -22.78 -2.12 8.78
CA VAL A 188 -23.56 -3.35 8.79
C VAL A 188 -22.77 -4.56 9.29
N VAL A 189 -21.45 -4.57 9.14
CA VAL A 189 -20.59 -5.59 9.76
C VAL A 189 -20.55 -5.43 11.28
N CYS A 190 -20.59 -4.21 11.83
CA CYS A 190 -20.75 -4.04 13.29
C CYS A 190 -22.07 -4.63 13.80
N TYR A 191 -23.16 -4.45 13.06
CA TYR A 191 -24.45 -5.05 13.38
C TYR A 191 -24.45 -6.59 13.29
N LEU A 192 -23.91 -7.16 12.20
CA LEU A 192 -23.76 -8.61 12.07
C LEU A 192 -22.88 -9.21 13.17
N LEU A 193 -21.83 -8.48 13.58
CA LEU A 193 -20.95 -8.86 14.68
C LEU A 193 -21.54 -8.60 16.08
N ASP A 194 -22.80 -8.20 16.25
CA ASP A 194 -23.39 -7.90 17.58
C ASP A 194 -22.53 -6.89 18.37
N CYS A 195 -22.13 -5.80 17.72
CA CYS A 195 -21.50 -4.66 18.36
C CYS A 195 -22.56 -3.75 18.99
N THR A 196 -22.24 -3.11 20.11
CA THR A 196 -23.07 -2.03 20.65
C THR A 196 -23.09 -0.80 19.73
N GLU A 197 -24.10 0.08 19.87
CA GLU A 197 -24.14 1.37 19.18
C GLU A 197 -22.85 2.19 19.42
N GLN A 198 -22.31 2.20 20.64
CA GLN A 198 -21.07 2.92 20.98
C GLN A 198 -19.82 2.35 20.30
N GLN A 199 -19.77 1.04 20.09
CA GLN A 199 -18.71 0.41 19.27
C GLN A 199 -18.91 0.74 17.79
N THR A 200 -20.14 0.75 17.31
CA THR A 200 -20.46 1.09 15.91
C THR A 200 -20.12 2.54 15.59
N LEU A 201 -20.48 3.51 16.45
CA LEU A 201 -20.03 4.90 16.39
C LEU A 201 -18.50 5.01 16.32
N SER A 202 -17.79 4.17 17.08
CA SER A 202 -16.33 4.13 17.05
C SER A 202 -15.78 3.60 15.72
N ALA A 203 -16.33 2.49 15.21
CA ALA A 203 -15.96 1.91 13.91
C ALA A 203 -16.23 2.89 12.75
N LEU A 204 -17.41 3.53 12.72
CA LEU A 204 -17.76 4.55 11.74
C LEU A 204 -16.78 5.73 11.77
N SER A 205 -16.38 6.18 12.97
CA SER A 205 -15.39 7.25 13.08
C SER A 205 -14.03 6.84 12.52
N HIS A 206 -13.56 5.61 12.77
CA HIS A 206 -12.34 5.11 12.13
C HIS A 206 -12.48 5.01 10.60
N SER A 207 -13.65 4.66 10.08
CA SER A 207 -13.90 4.60 8.63
C SER A 207 -13.84 5.96 7.95
N PHE A 208 -14.14 7.07 8.66
CA PHE A 208 -13.92 8.42 8.16
C PHE A 208 -12.49 8.94 8.38
N ILE A 209 -11.83 8.63 9.51
CA ILE A 209 -10.39 8.94 9.73
C ILE A 209 -9.54 8.37 8.58
N ASP A 210 -9.88 7.18 8.11
CA ASP A 210 -9.15 6.42 7.10
C ASP A 210 -9.34 6.96 5.66
N ALA A 211 -10.08 8.08 5.48
CA ALA A 211 -10.26 8.97 4.31
C ALA A 211 -10.65 8.38 2.94
N GLY A 212 -10.10 7.23 2.55
CA GLY A 212 -10.27 6.58 1.25
C GLY A 212 -9.04 6.78 0.34
N PRO A 213 -8.86 5.93 -0.68
CA PRO A 213 -7.76 6.09 -1.63
C PRO A 213 -8.03 7.26 -2.60
N LEU A 214 -6.96 7.83 -3.17
CA LEU A 214 -7.06 8.75 -4.31
C LEU A 214 -7.58 8.00 -5.55
N ARG A 215 -8.47 8.61 -6.33
CA ARG A 215 -9.11 7.97 -7.51
C ARG A 215 -8.26 7.87 -8.78
N ILE A 216 -6.96 8.14 -8.68
CA ILE A 216 -6.05 8.27 -9.85
C ILE A 216 -6.05 7.02 -10.75
N TYR A 217 -6.21 5.82 -10.18
CA TYR A 217 -6.29 4.56 -10.92
C TYR A 217 -7.58 4.36 -11.75
N ARG A 218 -8.50 5.33 -11.73
CA ARG A 218 -9.69 5.39 -12.60
C ARG A 218 -9.60 6.52 -13.64
N GLN A 219 -8.44 7.15 -13.84
CA GLN A 219 -8.29 8.37 -14.64
C GLN A 219 -7.06 8.29 -15.54
N SER A 220 -7.20 8.63 -16.82
CA SER A 220 -6.08 8.67 -17.78
C SER A 220 -4.98 9.66 -17.33
N PRO A 221 -3.69 9.38 -17.55
CA PRO A 221 -3.11 8.17 -18.16
C PRO A 221 -2.88 7.01 -17.17
N ASN A 222 -3.44 7.07 -15.96
CA ASN A 222 -3.15 6.16 -14.85
C ASN A 222 -4.24 5.08 -14.64
N THR A 223 -5.20 4.94 -15.57
CA THR A 223 -6.26 3.92 -15.51
C THR A 223 -5.64 2.53 -15.43
N GLY A 224 -6.03 1.71 -14.44
CA GLY A 224 -5.42 0.39 -14.25
C GLY A 224 -6.19 -0.54 -13.32
N PRO A 225 -5.71 -1.79 -13.14
CA PRO A 225 -6.49 -2.89 -12.53
C PRO A 225 -6.95 -2.65 -11.08
N ARG A 226 -6.39 -1.67 -10.37
CA ARG A 226 -6.94 -1.24 -9.07
C ARG A 226 -8.39 -0.74 -9.16
N LYS A 227 -8.88 -0.33 -10.35
CA LYS A 227 -10.31 -0.03 -10.54
C LYS A 227 -11.23 -1.21 -10.18
N GLY A 228 -10.76 -2.45 -10.38
CA GLY A 228 -11.51 -3.68 -10.13
C GLY A 228 -11.45 -4.19 -8.68
N TRP A 229 -10.34 -4.00 -7.97
CA TRP A 229 -10.15 -4.54 -6.60
C TRP A 229 -10.20 -3.51 -5.47
N ALA A 230 -10.24 -2.20 -5.75
CA ALA A 230 -10.37 -1.17 -4.70
C ALA A 230 -11.63 -1.30 -3.82
N ALA A 231 -12.69 -1.93 -4.35
CA ALA A 231 -13.88 -2.28 -3.59
C ALA A 231 -13.63 -3.39 -2.55
N GLY A 232 -12.91 -4.45 -2.94
CA GLY A 232 -12.45 -5.49 -2.01
C GLY A 232 -11.53 -4.93 -0.92
N ASP A 233 -10.62 -4.02 -1.27
CA ASP A 233 -9.77 -3.28 -0.33
C ASP A 233 -10.60 -2.52 0.74
N ALA A 234 -11.66 -1.83 0.31
CA ALA A 234 -12.61 -1.16 1.19
C ALA A 234 -13.41 -2.13 2.08
N CYS A 235 -13.88 -3.26 1.54
CA CYS A 235 -14.59 -4.30 2.29
C CYS A 235 -13.70 -4.98 3.34
N MET A 236 -12.49 -5.36 2.98
CA MET A 236 -11.46 -5.89 3.90
C MET A 236 -11.19 -4.89 5.05
N ARG A 237 -11.02 -3.61 4.71
CA ARG A 237 -10.76 -2.56 5.68
C ARG A 237 -11.94 -2.36 6.62
N ALA A 238 -13.18 -2.40 6.11
CA ALA A 238 -14.40 -2.30 6.92
C ALA A 238 -14.52 -3.44 7.95
N VAL A 239 -14.26 -4.69 7.53
CA VAL A 239 -14.26 -5.85 8.43
C VAL A 239 -13.21 -5.69 9.54
N HIS A 240 -11.99 -5.28 9.18
CA HIS A 240 -10.92 -5.01 10.15
C HIS A 240 -11.33 -3.92 11.17
N LEU A 241 -11.90 -2.79 10.71
CA LEU A 241 -12.33 -1.71 11.60
C LEU A 241 -13.44 -2.15 12.58
N ALA A 242 -14.41 -2.94 12.11
CA ALA A 242 -15.46 -3.49 12.96
C ALA A 242 -14.90 -4.46 14.03
N PHE A 243 -13.95 -5.34 13.67
CA PHE A 243 -13.28 -6.21 14.65
C PHE A 243 -12.42 -5.45 15.68
N LEU A 244 -11.85 -4.29 15.31
CA LEU A 244 -11.15 -3.42 16.27
C LEU A 244 -12.14 -2.76 17.24
N ALA A 245 -13.24 -2.21 16.74
CA ALA A 245 -14.27 -1.61 17.58
C ALA A 245 -14.96 -2.64 18.51
N LYS A 246 -15.22 -3.87 18.02
CA LYS A 246 -15.71 -4.98 18.85
C LYS A 246 -14.75 -5.32 20.00
N LYS A 247 -13.45 -5.10 19.83
CA LYS A 247 -12.40 -5.21 20.87
C LYS A 247 -12.24 -3.95 21.74
N GLY A 248 -13.16 -2.99 21.64
CA GLY A 248 -13.21 -1.81 22.51
C GLY A 248 -12.26 -0.68 22.11
N GLN A 249 -11.80 -0.61 20.86
CA GLN A 249 -11.01 0.54 20.40
C GLN A 249 -11.88 1.81 20.35
N PRO A 250 -11.40 2.94 20.92
CA PRO A 250 -12.19 4.17 21.03
C PRO A 250 -12.16 5.00 19.74
N GLY A 251 -13.33 5.48 19.32
CA GLY A 251 -13.48 6.37 18.17
C GLY A 251 -13.14 7.83 18.44
N ALA A 252 -13.22 8.64 17.38
CA ALA A 252 -13.14 10.10 17.42
C ALA A 252 -14.53 10.72 17.20
N PRO A 253 -15.15 11.38 18.20
CA PRO A 253 -16.53 11.86 18.08
C PRO A 253 -16.76 12.86 16.93
N THR A 254 -15.87 13.85 16.80
CA THR A 254 -15.97 14.95 15.82
C THR A 254 -15.10 14.70 14.58
N VAL A 255 -15.10 13.47 14.04
CA VAL A 255 -14.27 13.10 12.88
C VAL A 255 -14.60 13.91 11.62
N LEU A 256 -15.84 14.34 11.46
CA LEU A 256 -16.32 15.16 10.35
C LEU A 256 -16.20 16.65 10.68
N SER A 257 -16.75 17.07 11.82
CA SER A 257 -16.98 18.48 12.17
C SER A 257 -15.80 19.21 12.81
N ASN A 258 -14.74 18.52 13.26
CA ASN A 258 -13.65 19.20 13.96
C ASN A 258 -13.07 20.35 13.11
N PRO A 259 -13.03 21.60 13.62
CA PRO A 259 -12.80 22.79 12.79
C PRO A 259 -11.38 22.90 12.22
N LYS A 260 -10.45 22.04 12.64
CA LYS A 260 -9.04 22.04 12.23
C LYS A 260 -8.63 20.74 11.54
N TRP A 261 -9.11 19.60 12.03
CA TRP A 261 -8.69 18.26 11.61
C TRP A 261 -9.82 17.39 11.07
N GLY A 262 -11.07 17.86 11.12
CA GLY A 262 -12.23 17.10 10.66
C GLY A 262 -12.26 16.92 9.14
N LEU A 263 -12.93 15.87 8.67
CA LEU A 263 -13.05 15.52 7.26
C LEU A 263 -13.63 16.67 6.42
N TYR A 264 -14.57 17.45 6.99
CA TYR A 264 -15.17 18.59 6.31
C TYR A 264 -14.13 19.67 6.01
N THR A 265 -13.39 20.11 7.03
CA THR A 265 -12.31 21.10 6.90
C THR A 265 -11.18 20.61 5.98
N THR A 266 -10.72 19.36 6.18
CA THR A 266 -9.47 18.87 5.61
C THR A 266 -9.59 18.38 4.17
N LEU A 267 -10.70 17.70 3.82
CA LEU A 267 -10.86 17.05 2.52
C LEU A 267 -12.11 17.52 1.75
N MET A 268 -13.24 17.79 2.42
CA MET A 268 -14.48 18.21 1.74
C MET A 268 -14.58 19.73 1.49
N GLN A 269 -13.49 20.49 1.63
CA GLN A 269 -13.43 21.95 1.38
C GLN A 269 -14.42 22.77 2.24
N GLY A 270 -14.67 22.34 3.48
CA GLY A 270 -15.63 22.94 4.40
C GLY A 270 -17.10 22.58 4.11
N LYS A 271 -17.37 21.64 3.20
CA LYS A 271 -18.74 21.21 2.88
C LYS A 271 -19.15 20.04 3.76
N GLU A 272 -20.25 20.21 4.50
CA GLU A 272 -20.91 19.15 5.27
C GLU A 272 -21.62 18.15 4.35
N PHE A 273 -21.93 16.96 4.86
CA PHE A 273 -22.65 15.94 4.09
C PHE A 273 -24.14 16.25 4.01
N GLN A 274 -24.70 16.16 2.79
CA GLN A 274 -26.13 16.33 2.55
C GLN A 274 -26.77 14.97 2.30
N LEU A 275 -27.68 14.55 3.18
CA LEU A 275 -28.52 13.37 2.99
C LEU A 275 -29.91 13.85 2.48
N PRO A 276 -30.25 13.68 1.19
CA PRO A 276 -31.46 14.27 0.60
C PRO A 276 -32.76 13.55 0.98
N LYS A 277 -32.65 12.42 1.68
CA LYS A 277 -33.73 11.63 2.26
C LYS A 277 -33.22 11.01 3.57
N PRO A 278 -34.07 10.76 4.57
CA PRO A 278 -33.76 9.81 5.64
C PRO A 278 -33.48 8.42 5.04
N PHE A 279 -32.65 7.62 5.72
CA PHE A 279 -32.41 6.23 5.31
C PHE A 279 -33.69 5.38 5.43
N GLY A 280 -34.09 4.69 4.37
CA GLY A 280 -35.18 3.73 4.32
C GLY A 280 -34.81 2.44 3.59
N THR A 281 -35.38 2.22 2.39
CA THR A 281 -35.09 1.09 1.49
C THR A 281 -34.97 1.51 0.01
N ASN A 282 -34.86 2.81 -0.27
CA ASN A 282 -35.07 3.35 -1.60
C ASN A 282 -33.97 2.97 -2.62
N VAL A 283 -32.71 2.83 -2.19
CA VAL A 283 -31.57 2.58 -3.08
C VAL A 283 -31.66 1.19 -3.71
N ILE A 284 -31.84 0.13 -2.92
CA ILE A 284 -31.98 -1.25 -3.44
C ILE A 284 -33.21 -1.42 -4.34
N GLU A 285 -34.30 -0.70 -4.04
CA GLU A 285 -35.51 -0.67 -4.86
C GLU A 285 -35.37 0.12 -6.17
N THR A 286 -34.27 0.87 -6.36
CA THR A 286 -34.02 1.73 -7.54
C THR A 286 -32.60 1.57 -8.15
N VAL A 287 -31.82 0.58 -7.74
CA VAL A 287 -30.49 0.33 -8.31
C VAL A 287 -30.56 -0.14 -9.78
N PHE A 288 -29.56 0.21 -10.59
CA PHE A 288 -29.43 -0.27 -11.97
C PHE A 288 -28.62 -1.55 -11.99
N PHE A 289 -29.08 -2.59 -12.69
CA PHE A 289 -28.31 -3.81 -12.94
C PHE A 289 -27.72 -3.78 -14.35
N LYS A 290 -26.44 -4.15 -14.51
CA LYS A 290 -25.84 -4.30 -15.83
C LYS A 290 -26.21 -5.68 -16.39
N ILE A 291 -27.12 -5.74 -17.36
CA ILE A 291 -27.48 -6.99 -18.06
C ILE A 291 -26.42 -7.39 -19.09
N HIS A 292 -25.65 -6.42 -19.57
CA HIS A 292 -24.57 -6.59 -20.53
C HIS A 292 -23.31 -5.90 -20.01
N ALA A 293 -22.14 -6.40 -20.39
CA ALA A 293 -20.84 -5.85 -20.00
C ALA A 293 -20.58 -4.53 -20.74
N ALA A 294 -21.15 -3.45 -20.23
CA ALA A 294 -20.99 -2.09 -20.73
C ALA A 294 -20.91 -1.10 -19.55
N GLU A 295 -20.34 0.08 -19.79
CA GLU A 295 -20.49 1.19 -18.84
C GLU A 295 -21.96 1.61 -18.76
N GLY A 296 -22.47 1.97 -17.57
CA GLY A 296 -23.91 2.14 -17.34
C GLY A 296 -24.54 3.24 -18.20
N HIS A 297 -23.78 4.27 -18.56
CA HIS A 297 -24.23 5.36 -19.42
C HIS A 297 -24.22 4.98 -20.92
N ALA A 298 -23.65 3.83 -21.29
CA ALA A 298 -23.65 3.27 -22.65
C ALA A 298 -24.71 2.19 -22.89
N ALA A 299 -25.35 1.63 -21.86
CA ALA A 299 -26.27 0.48 -21.97
C ALA A 299 -27.39 0.69 -23.00
N SER A 300 -28.03 1.85 -22.99
CA SER A 300 -29.06 2.24 -23.97
C SER A 300 -28.50 2.54 -25.37
N ALA A 301 -27.25 3.00 -25.46
CA ALA A 301 -26.58 3.22 -26.74
C ALA A 301 -26.24 1.89 -27.44
N VAL A 302 -25.82 0.85 -26.70
CA VAL A 302 -25.60 -0.48 -27.28
C VAL A 302 -26.91 -1.19 -27.66
N GLU A 303 -28.00 -0.98 -26.91
CA GLU A 303 -29.34 -1.42 -27.33
C GLU A 303 -29.80 -0.76 -28.63
N ALA A 304 -29.66 0.57 -28.73
CA ALA A 304 -29.98 1.31 -29.95
C ALA A 304 -29.08 0.88 -31.13
N ALA A 305 -27.79 0.67 -30.89
CA ALA A 305 -26.85 0.17 -31.88
C ALA A 305 -27.26 -1.22 -32.38
N LEU A 306 -27.67 -2.13 -31.49
CA LEU A 306 -28.11 -3.48 -31.88
C LEU A 306 -29.38 -3.46 -32.74
N ILE A 307 -30.31 -2.54 -32.47
CA ILE A 307 -31.51 -2.33 -33.29
C ILE A 307 -31.12 -1.87 -34.71
N LEU A 308 -30.28 -0.84 -34.84
CA LEU A 308 -29.77 -0.36 -36.13
C LEU A 308 -28.98 -1.45 -36.88
N SER A 309 -28.11 -2.17 -36.15
CA SER A 309 -27.32 -3.32 -36.61
C SER A 309 -28.21 -4.42 -37.23
N ARG A 310 -29.38 -4.69 -36.63
CA ARG A 310 -30.39 -5.62 -37.19
C ARG A 310 -31.11 -5.05 -38.39
N GLN A 311 -31.49 -3.76 -38.38
CA GLN A 311 -32.14 -3.10 -39.53
C GLN A 311 -31.24 -3.13 -40.78
N LEU A 312 -29.93 -2.84 -40.64
CA LEU A 312 -28.96 -2.89 -41.75
C LEU A 312 -28.90 -4.29 -42.38
N ARG A 313 -28.73 -5.36 -41.59
CA ARG A 313 -28.65 -6.73 -42.11
C ARG A 313 -29.96 -7.22 -42.73
N ALA A 314 -31.10 -6.73 -42.26
CA ALA A 314 -32.40 -7.02 -42.86
C ALA A 314 -32.60 -6.32 -44.22
N ARG A 315 -32.03 -5.12 -44.40
CA ARG A 315 -32.06 -4.36 -45.66
C ARG A 315 -31.04 -4.86 -46.69
N HIS A 316 -29.90 -5.41 -46.24
CA HIS A 316 -28.79 -5.82 -47.12
C HIS A 316 -28.31 -7.28 -46.86
N PRO A 317 -29.07 -8.30 -47.30
CA PRO A 317 -28.67 -9.70 -47.19
C PRO A 317 -27.86 -10.21 -48.40
N PRO A 318 -26.89 -11.12 -48.18
CA PRO A 318 -25.72 -10.86 -47.34
C PRO A 318 -24.81 -9.81 -48.01
N LEU A 319 -24.28 -8.90 -47.20
CA LEU A 319 -23.36 -7.84 -47.65
C LEU A 319 -22.03 -8.40 -48.20
N ASN A 320 -21.70 -8.03 -49.45
CA ASN A 320 -20.32 -8.08 -49.99
C ASN A 320 -19.54 -6.77 -49.70
N VAL A 321 -20.04 -5.94 -48.78
CA VAL A 321 -19.64 -4.55 -48.51
C VAL A 321 -19.71 -4.32 -47.00
N GLY A 322 -18.69 -3.76 -46.38
CA GLY A 322 -18.60 -3.59 -44.93
C GLY A 322 -19.74 -2.77 -44.31
N ILE A 323 -20.09 -3.01 -43.04
CA ILE A 323 -21.01 -2.11 -42.31
C ILE A 323 -20.34 -0.75 -42.12
N GLU A 324 -19.04 -0.76 -41.88
CA GLU A 324 -18.13 0.39 -41.91
C GLU A 324 -18.06 1.11 -43.26
N GLU A 325 -18.42 0.45 -44.37
CA GLU A 325 -18.49 1.05 -45.71
C GLU A 325 -19.90 1.61 -46.00
N VAL A 326 -20.97 0.94 -45.54
CA VAL A 326 -22.37 1.37 -45.71
C VAL A 326 -22.73 2.55 -44.78
N VAL A 327 -22.18 2.60 -43.57
CA VAL A 327 -22.41 3.72 -42.64
C VAL A 327 -21.59 4.94 -43.07
N SER A 328 -22.26 6.06 -43.31
CA SER A 328 -21.63 7.36 -43.54
C SER A 328 -21.31 8.06 -42.22
N HIS A 329 -22.28 8.11 -41.30
CA HIS A 329 -22.20 8.88 -40.06
C HIS A 329 -23.21 8.36 -39.02
N VAL A 330 -22.91 8.49 -37.73
CA VAL A 330 -23.81 8.16 -36.63
C VAL A 330 -23.76 9.25 -35.56
N ARG A 331 -24.91 9.87 -35.27
CA ARG A 331 -25.03 10.85 -34.20
C ARG A 331 -25.64 10.24 -32.96
N VAL A 332 -24.98 10.44 -31.82
CA VAL A 332 -25.46 10.04 -30.50
C VAL A 332 -25.90 11.29 -29.73
N ARG A 333 -27.20 11.38 -29.39
CA ARG A 333 -27.68 12.29 -28.34
C ARG A 333 -27.61 11.56 -27.01
N THR A 334 -27.01 12.18 -26.00
CA THR A 334 -26.78 11.57 -24.69
C THR A 334 -26.80 12.59 -23.54
N GLN A 335 -26.84 12.11 -22.30
CA GLN A 335 -26.77 12.97 -21.11
C GLN A 335 -25.33 13.40 -20.75
N LYS A 336 -25.21 14.50 -20.01
CA LYS A 336 -23.93 15.14 -19.66
C LYS A 336 -22.91 14.22 -18.96
N PRO A 337 -23.28 13.34 -18.01
CA PRO A 337 -22.35 12.34 -17.47
C PRO A 337 -21.67 11.47 -18.54
N ALA A 338 -22.39 10.95 -19.55
CA ALA A 338 -21.75 10.18 -20.64
C ALA A 338 -20.69 11.00 -21.39
N MET A 339 -20.98 12.28 -21.67
CA MET A 339 -20.05 13.22 -22.30
C MET A 339 -18.78 13.48 -21.47
N ILE A 340 -18.82 13.23 -20.16
CA ILE A 340 -17.69 13.42 -19.22
C ILE A 340 -16.93 12.11 -18.97
N ILE A 341 -17.60 10.95 -19.00
CA ILE A 341 -17.03 9.67 -18.55
C ILE A 341 -16.53 8.80 -19.73
N ILE A 342 -17.30 8.71 -20.82
CA ILE A 342 -17.13 7.67 -21.86
C ILE A 342 -17.10 8.19 -23.31
N ASN A 343 -17.13 9.51 -23.51
CA ASN A 343 -16.85 10.11 -24.82
C ASN A 343 -15.33 10.14 -25.05
N LYS A 344 -14.79 9.23 -25.88
CA LYS A 344 -13.34 9.12 -26.16
C LYS A 344 -13.03 9.09 -27.65
N GLN A 345 -12.10 9.95 -28.05
CA GLN A 345 -11.56 10.07 -29.40
C GLN A 345 -10.08 9.66 -29.44
N GLY A 346 -9.59 9.24 -30.61
CA GLY A 346 -8.20 8.75 -30.78
C GLY A 346 -8.01 7.27 -30.40
N THR A 347 -6.75 6.87 -30.24
CA THR A 347 -6.33 5.49 -29.93
C THR A 347 -6.83 5.02 -28.55
N LEU A 348 -7.14 3.73 -28.42
CA LEU A 348 -7.53 3.09 -27.15
C LEU A 348 -6.51 2.02 -26.80
N HIS A 349 -5.76 2.21 -25.71
CA HIS A 349 -4.50 1.50 -25.48
C HIS A 349 -4.61 0.19 -24.68
N ASN A 350 -5.78 -0.12 -24.13
CA ASN A 350 -6.03 -1.24 -23.22
C ASN A 350 -7.54 -1.51 -23.07
N ALA A 351 -7.91 -2.62 -22.44
CA ALA A 351 -9.32 -3.00 -22.21
C ALA A 351 -10.10 -1.95 -21.41
N ALA A 352 -9.47 -1.34 -20.39
CA ALA A 352 -10.08 -0.28 -19.57
C ALA A 352 -10.21 1.08 -20.30
N ASP A 353 -9.64 1.21 -21.50
CA ASP A 353 -9.93 2.32 -22.40
C ASP A 353 -11.14 2.05 -23.28
N ARG A 354 -11.28 0.81 -23.75
CA ARG A 354 -12.38 0.33 -24.62
C ARG A 354 -13.70 0.19 -23.85
N ASP A 355 -13.68 -0.34 -22.63
CA ASP A 355 -14.88 -0.44 -21.77
C ASP A 355 -15.43 0.93 -21.29
N HIS A 356 -14.62 1.99 -21.38
CA HIS A 356 -14.99 3.39 -21.14
C HIS A 356 -14.99 4.23 -22.44
N CYS A 357 -15.34 3.64 -23.60
CA CYS A 357 -15.52 4.38 -24.86
C CYS A 357 -16.88 4.02 -25.50
N MET A 358 -17.84 4.94 -25.48
CA MET A 358 -19.16 4.71 -26.07
C MET A 358 -19.07 4.46 -27.58
N GLN A 359 -18.20 5.21 -28.28
CA GLN A 359 -17.96 5.01 -29.71
C GLN A 359 -17.46 3.59 -30.01
N TYR A 360 -16.59 3.02 -29.17
CA TYR A 360 -16.10 1.66 -29.32
C TYR A 360 -17.23 0.64 -29.13
N MET A 361 -17.99 0.75 -28.03
CA MET A 361 -19.12 -0.14 -27.74
C MET A 361 -20.18 -0.13 -28.86
N ILE A 362 -20.53 1.05 -29.40
CA ILE A 362 -21.44 1.19 -30.54
C ILE A 362 -20.85 0.52 -31.79
N ALA A 363 -19.59 0.84 -32.15
CA ALA A 363 -18.95 0.31 -33.36
C ALA A 363 -18.86 -1.23 -33.35
N VAL A 364 -18.49 -1.83 -32.21
CA VAL A 364 -18.44 -3.30 -32.06
C VAL A 364 -19.83 -3.92 -32.19
N VAL A 365 -20.87 -3.38 -31.55
CA VAL A 365 -22.24 -3.93 -31.67
C VAL A 365 -22.82 -3.78 -33.09
N LEU A 366 -22.45 -2.72 -33.81
CA LEU A 366 -22.77 -2.57 -35.24
C LEU A 366 -22.12 -3.68 -36.08
N LEU A 367 -20.82 -3.92 -35.92
CA LEU A 367 -20.08 -4.94 -36.68
C LEU A 367 -20.47 -6.38 -36.30
N LYS A 368 -20.55 -6.66 -34.99
CA LYS A 368 -20.82 -7.97 -34.39
C LYS A 368 -22.25 -8.46 -34.62
N GLY A 369 -23.25 -7.57 -34.52
CA GLY A 369 -24.67 -7.93 -34.72
C GLY A 369 -25.33 -8.66 -33.53
N SER A 370 -24.60 -8.79 -32.41
CA SER A 370 -25.08 -9.21 -31.11
C SER A 370 -24.53 -8.27 -30.03
N MET A 371 -24.96 -8.43 -28.77
CA MET A 371 -24.49 -7.58 -27.68
C MET A 371 -22.99 -7.71 -27.43
N ILE A 372 -22.42 -6.63 -26.91
CA ILE A 372 -21.05 -6.61 -26.41
C ILE A 372 -20.95 -7.40 -25.11
N ASN A 373 -19.85 -8.10 -24.93
CA ASN A 373 -19.50 -8.88 -23.75
C ASN A 373 -18.07 -8.53 -23.31
N SER A 374 -17.69 -8.96 -22.12
CA SER A 374 -16.41 -8.63 -21.47
C SER A 374 -15.19 -8.94 -22.36
N ALA A 375 -15.23 -10.06 -23.08
CA ALA A 375 -14.13 -10.53 -23.94
C ALA A 375 -14.05 -9.80 -25.29
N ASP A 376 -15.01 -8.94 -25.64
CA ASP A 376 -14.85 -8.02 -26.77
C ASP A 376 -13.89 -6.86 -26.44
N TYR A 377 -13.53 -6.65 -25.16
CA TYR A 377 -12.64 -5.57 -24.74
C TYR A 377 -11.17 -5.98 -24.58
N ASP A 378 -10.80 -7.26 -24.51
CA ASP A 378 -9.43 -7.70 -24.21
C ASP A 378 -8.41 -7.32 -25.30
N ASP A 379 -7.11 -7.21 -24.96
CA ASP A 379 -6.07 -6.72 -25.90
C ASP A 379 -5.75 -7.69 -27.05
N ASP A 380 -6.06 -8.97 -26.88
CA ASP A 380 -6.00 -10.02 -27.89
C ASP A 380 -7.36 -10.28 -28.57
N SER A 381 -8.40 -9.54 -28.18
CA SER A 381 -9.73 -9.63 -28.79
C SER A 381 -9.68 -9.22 -30.27
N SER A 382 -10.44 -9.94 -31.11
CA SER A 382 -10.54 -9.60 -32.54
C SER A 382 -11.03 -8.18 -32.78
N TRP A 383 -11.87 -7.64 -31.88
CA TRP A 383 -12.38 -6.27 -31.97
C TRP A 383 -11.39 -5.21 -31.46
N ALA A 384 -10.34 -5.59 -30.72
CA ALA A 384 -9.32 -4.63 -30.28
C ALA A 384 -8.31 -4.29 -31.38
N THR A 385 -8.26 -5.10 -32.45
CA THR A 385 -7.32 -4.97 -33.57
C THR A 385 -7.99 -4.82 -34.94
N ASP A 386 -9.33 -4.85 -35.01
CA ASP A 386 -10.08 -4.71 -36.26
C ASP A 386 -10.18 -3.23 -36.71
N PRO A 387 -9.54 -2.83 -37.84
CA PRO A 387 -9.52 -1.45 -38.30
C PRO A 387 -10.92 -0.92 -38.68
N ARG A 388 -11.90 -1.80 -38.87
CA ARG A 388 -13.31 -1.42 -39.14
C ARG A 388 -13.96 -0.78 -37.91
N VAL A 389 -13.51 -1.15 -36.70
CA VAL A 389 -13.98 -0.55 -35.45
C VAL A 389 -13.58 0.92 -35.40
N ASP A 390 -12.30 1.24 -35.62
CA ASP A 390 -11.82 2.63 -35.64
C ASP A 390 -12.40 3.42 -36.84
N THR A 391 -12.59 2.77 -37.99
CA THR A 391 -13.28 3.35 -39.16
C THR A 391 -14.72 3.77 -38.84
N LEU A 392 -15.43 3.01 -37.99
CA LEU A 392 -16.75 3.40 -37.47
C LEU A 392 -16.66 4.44 -36.35
N ARG A 393 -15.71 4.31 -35.41
CA ARG A 393 -15.52 5.29 -34.33
C ARG A 393 -15.30 6.71 -34.85
N ALA A 394 -14.50 6.86 -35.91
CA ALA A 394 -14.27 8.14 -36.59
C ALA A 394 -15.53 8.75 -37.24
N LYS A 395 -16.62 7.98 -37.36
CA LYS A 395 -17.93 8.41 -37.91
C LYS A 395 -18.98 8.68 -36.83
N ILE A 396 -18.67 8.41 -35.55
CA ILE A 396 -19.58 8.58 -34.41
C ILE A 396 -19.31 9.92 -33.69
N ASP A 397 -20.24 10.87 -33.79
CA ASP A 397 -20.24 12.07 -32.94
C ASP A 397 -21.21 11.89 -31.76
N MET A 398 -20.87 12.54 -30.64
CA MET A 398 -21.68 12.56 -29.42
C MET A 398 -21.99 14.00 -29.06
N ILE A 399 -23.27 14.28 -28.74
CA ILE A 399 -23.73 15.60 -28.30
C ILE A 399 -24.57 15.49 -27.02
N GLU A 400 -24.45 16.50 -26.16
CA GLU A 400 -25.26 16.63 -24.95
C GLU A 400 -26.69 17.01 -25.30
N ASP A 401 -27.65 16.29 -24.76
CA ASP A 401 -29.07 16.62 -24.77
C ASP A 401 -29.48 17.12 -23.36
N GLU A 402 -29.98 18.35 -23.30
CA GLU A 402 -30.34 19.01 -22.04
C GLU A 402 -31.51 18.30 -21.34
N GLN A 403 -32.47 17.73 -22.09
CA GLN A 403 -33.62 17.05 -21.52
C GLN A 403 -33.23 15.66 -21.00
N MET A 404 -32.40 14.90 -21.74
CA MET A 404 -31.83 13.64 -21.22
C MET A 404 -31.02 13.90 -19.95
N THR A 405 -30.26 15.00 -19.90
CA THR A 405 -29.48 15.39 -18.72
C THR A 405 -30.37 15.77 -17.53
N ALA A 406 -31.47 16.49 -17.76
CA ALA A 406 -32.47 16.79 -16.73
C ALA A 406 -33.16 15.51 -16.21
N ASP A 407 -33.51 14.59 -17.12
CA ASP A 407 -34.21 13.34 -16.81
C ASP A 407 -33.33 12.30 -16.11
N TYR A 408 -32.02 12.29 -16.38
CA TYR A 408 -31.02 11.54 -15.61
C TYR A 408 -30.96 12.01 -14.15
N HIS A 409 -30.97 13.33 -13.91
CA HIS A 409 -30.86 13.91 -12.57
C HIS A 409 -32.18 13.99 -11.79
N ASN A 410 -33.32 13.82 -12.45
CA ASN A 410 -34.64 13.83 -11.84
C ASN A 410 -34.89 12.53 -11.02
N PRO A 411 -35.10 12.57 -9.69
CA PRO A 411 -35.36 11.36 -8.88
C PRO A 411 -36.68 10.64 -9.19
N GLN A 412 -37.54 11.22 -10.04
CA GLN A 412 -38.74 10.62 -10.62
C GLN A 412 -38.57 10.22 -12.11
N LYS A 413 -37.35 10.32 -12.67
CA LYS A 413 -36.99 9.68 -13.95
C LYS A 413 -35.72 8.82 -13.91
N GLY A 414 -34.59 9.32 -13.37
CA GLY A 414 -33.33 8.57 -13.30
C GLY A 414 -32.90 7.95 -14.63
N SER A 415 -33.21 8.61 -15.75
CA SER A 415 -33.14 8.00 -17.09
C SER A 415 -31.69 7.86 -17.56
N GLY A 416 -31.34 6.67 -18.03
CA GLY A 416 -30.09 6.40 -18.73
C GLY A 416 -30.24 6.58 -20.24
N ALA A 417 -30.86 7.68 -20.70
CA ALA A 417 -31.21 7.84 -22.12
C ALA A 417 -30.01 7.97 -23.06
N ASN A 418 -30.13 7.34 -24.24
CA ASN A 418 -29.36 7.64 -25.44
C ASN A 418 -30.29 7.59 -26.67
N ALA A 419 -29.96 8.33 -27.72
CA ALA A 419 -30.61 8.23 -29.03
C ALA A 419 -29.56 8.20 -30.15
N LEU A 420 -29.69 7.25 -31.08
CA LEU A 420 -28.78 7.08 -32.22
C LEU A 420 -29.51 7.38 -33.54
N LEU A 421 -29.02 8.36 -34.29
CA LEU A 421 -29.42 8.61 -35.68
C LEU A 421 -28.28 8.17 -36.61
N MET A 422 -28.59 7.34 -37.61
CA MET A 422 -27.61 6.81 -38.56
C MET A 422 -27.87 7.31 -39.97
N THR A 423 -26.82 7.79 -40.64
CA THR A 423 -26.81 8.16 -42.06
C THR A 423 -25.97 7.16 -42.85
N LEU A 424 -26.49 6.70 -43.99
CA LEU A 424 -25.85 5.73 -44.88
C LEU A 424 -25.12 6.43 -46.04
N THR A 425 -24.23 5.69 -46.71
CA THR A 425 -23.63 6.15 -47.96
C THR A 425 -24.72 6.27 -49.04
N GLY A 426 -24.84 7.46 -49.63
CA GLY A 426 -25.97 7.84 -50.48
C GLY A 426 -27.03 8.72 -49.80
N GLU A 427 -26.73 9.27 -48.62
CA GLU A 427 -27.54 10.27 -47.89
C GLU A 427 -28.91 9.78 -47.36
N GLU A 428 -29.18 8.46 -47.40
CA GLU A 428 -30.32 7.89 -46.65
C GLU A 428 -30.08 8.06 -45.14
N VAL A 429 -31.11 8.49 -44.42
CA VAL A 429 -31.10 8.61 -42.95
C VAL A 429 -32.12 7.62 -42.37
N LEU A 430 -31.66 6.78 -41.44
CA LEU A 430 -32.51 5.85 -40.71
C LEU A 430 -33.31 6.57 -39.61
N GLU A 431 -34.39 5.94 -39.14
CA GLU A 431 -35.18 6.43 -38.01
C GLU A 431 -34.31 6.49 -36.74
N GLU A 432 -34.47 7.55 -35.94
CA GLU A 432 -33.68 7.73 -34.70
C GLU A 432 -34.12 6.72 -33.65
N VAL A 433 -33.21 5.83 -33.24
CA VAL A 433 -33.50 4.83 -32.21
C VAL A 433 -33.21 5.41 -30.84
N VAL A 434 -34.27 5.76 -30.11
CA VAL A 434 -34.23 6.28 -28.74
C VAL A 434 -34.47 5.15 -27.73
N VAL A 435 -33.60 5.03 -26.72
CA VAL A 435 -33.78 4.10 -25.59
C VAL A 435 -33.65 4.89 -24.29
N GLU A 436 -34.79 5.21 -23.65
CA GLU A 436 -34.86 6.00 -22.40
C GLU A 436 -34.52 5.16 -21.15
N TYR A 437 -34.90 3.87 -21.16
CA TYR A 437 -34.75 2.93 -20.05
C TYR A 437 -34.12 1.62 -20.55
N PRO A 438 -32.79 1.49 -20.48
CA PRO A 438 -32.10 0.26 -20.89
C PRO A 438 -32.48 -0.93 -20.00
N THR A 439 -32.27 -2.13 -20.55
CA THR A 439 -32.31 -3.40 -19.81
C THR A 439 -31.57 -3.28 -18.48
N GLY A 440 -32.18 -3.76 -17.39
CA GLY A 440 -31.63 -3.63 -16.04
C GLY A 440 -32.04 -2.36 -15.28
N HIS A 441 -32.72 -1.40 -15.93
CA HIS A 441 -33.32 -0.25 -15.24
C HIS A 441 -34.43 -0.69 -14.27
N PRO A 442 -34.51 -0.11 -13.05
CA PRO A 442 -35.42 -0.56 -11.99
C PRO A 442 -36.93 -0.46 -12.31
N TRP A 443 -37.33 0.16 -13.42
CA TRP A 443 -38.74 0.32 -13.81
C TRP A 443 -39.13 -0.43 -15.08
N ARG A 444 -38.27 -1.32 -15.57
CA ARG A 444 -38.70 -2.35 -16.50
C ARG A 444 -39.14 -3.58 -15.72
N ASP A 445 -40.33 -4.08 -16.02
CA ASP A 445 -40.85 -5.29 -15.36
C ASP A 445 -39.99 -6.54 -15.69
N ASP A 446 -39.28 -6.53 -16.82
CA ASP A 446 -38.39 -7.62 -17.26
C ASP A 446 -37.01 -7.65 -16.57
N THR A 447 -36.56 -6.56 -15.94
CA THR A 447 -35.23 -6.44 -15.31
C THR A 447 -34.94 -7.59 -14.34
N SER A 448 -35.90 -7.96 -13.48
CA SER A 448 -35.71 -9.04 -12.50
C SER A 448 -35.69 -10.45 -13.13
N GLY A 449 -36.16 -10.60 -14.38
CA GLY A 449 -36.02 -11.82 -15.18
C GLY A 449 -34.64 -11.87 -15.85
N LEU A 450 -34.27 -10.80 -16.55
CA LEU A 450 -32.99 -10.68 -17.26
C LEU A 450 -31.77 -10.85 -16.33
N VAL A 451 -31.84 -10.39 -15.07
CA VAL A 451 -30.79 -10.62 -14.08
C VAL A 451 -30.69 -12.10 -13.66
N LYS A 452 -31.81 -12.82 -13.59
CA LYS A 452 -31.78 -14.28 -13.35
C LYS A 452 -31.18 -15.01 -14.55
N GLU A 453 -31.57 -14.64 -15.77
CA GLU A 453 -31.01 -15.21 -17.01
C GLU A 453 -29.47 -15.02 -17.05
N LYS A 454 -28.98 -13.79 -16.79
CA LYS A 454 -27.54 -13.51 -16.62
C LYS A 454 -26.88 -14.37 -15.53
N PHE A 455 -27.51 -14.49 -14.36
CA PHE A 455 -26.99 -15.34 -13.27
C PHE A 455 -26.90 -16.81 -13.71
N GLU A 456 -27.92 -17.34 -14.39
CA GLU A 456 -27.92 -18.70 -14.91
C GLU A 456 -26.86 -18.92 -15.99
N GLU A 457 -26.68 -17.97 -16.92
CA GLU A 457 -25.62 -18.03 -17.93
C GLU A 457 -24.22 -18.05 -17.30
N ASN A 458 -23.96 -17.17 -16.31
CA ASN A 458 -22.67 -17.12 -15.61
C ASN A 458 -22.43 -18.36 -14.73
N VAL A 459 -23.47 -18.90 -14.06
CA VAL A 459 -23.39 -20.13 -13.26
C VAL A 459 -23.14 -21.36 -14.16
N ARG A 460 -23.95 -21.56 -15.20
CA ARG A 460 -23.81 -22.67 -16.17
C ARG A 460 -22.54 -22.53 -17.01
N GLY A 461 -22.01 -21.32 -17.13
CA GLY A 461 -20.75 -21.03 -17.79
C GLY A 461 -19.52 -21.42 -16.97
N PHE A 462 -19.61 -21.52 -15.64
CA PHE A 462 -18.48 -21.76 -14.73
C PHE A 462 -18.57 -23.09 -13.96
N PHE A 463 -19.78 -23.59 -13.67
CA PHE A 463 -20.04 -24.90 -13.11
C PHE A 463 -20.79 -25.77 -14.12
N GLY A 464 -20.43 -27.05 -14.19
CA GLY A 464 -21.19 -28.06 -14.94
C GLY A 464 -21.99 -29.00 -14.05
N GLY A 465 -22.61 -30.00 -14.69
CA GLY A 465 -23.31 -31.11 -14.04
C GLY A 465 -24.46 -30.72 -13.10
N GLU A 466 -24.72 -31.57 -12.11
CA GLU A 466 -25.77 -31.40 -11.10
C GLU A 466 -25.59 -30.11 -10.27
N ARG A 467 -24.34 -29.73 -9.99
CA ARG A 467 -24.01 -28.57 -9.16
C ARG A 467 -24.38 -27.23 -9.80
N SER A 468 -24.30 -27.11 -11.12
CA SER A 468 -24.83 -25.92 -11.81
C SER A 468 -26.33 -25.77 -11.60
N SER A 469 -27.06 -26.89 -11.66
CA SER A 469 -28.51 -26.92 -11.44
C SER A 469 -28.88 -26.59 -9.98
N ASP A 470 -28.10 -27.04 -9.00
CA ASP A 470 -28.33 -26.71 -7.59
C ASP A 470 -28.10 -25.22 -7.26
N ILE A 471 -27.13 -24.58 -7.92
CA ILE A 471 -26.89 -23.14 -7.78
C ILE A 471 -27.99 -22.34 -8.51
N VAL A 472 -28.44 -22.78 -9.70
CA VAL A 472 -29.55 -22.15 -10.44
C VAL A 472 -30.85 -22.14 -9.64
N LYS A 473 -31.18 -23.22 -8.92
CA LYS A 473 -32.38 -23.31 -8.05
C LYS A 473 -32.47 -22.18 -7.02
N LEU A 474 -31.35 -21.56 -6.63
CA LEU A 474 -31.35 -20.39 -5.73
C LEU A 474 -32.08 -19.19 -6.35
N ALA A 475 -32.08 -19.04 -7.67
CA ALA A 475 -32.83 -18.01 -8.39
C ALA A 475 -34.32 -18.33 -8.54
N GLU A 476 -34.67 -19.62 -8.65
CA GLU A 476 -36.05 -20.12 -8.73
C GLU A 476 -36.77 -20.07 -7.38
N MET A 477 -36.05 -20.37 -6.30
CA MET A 477 -36.55 -20.45 -4.92
C MET A 477 -37.38 -19.22 -4.49
N GLY A 478 -38.50 -19.45 -3.80
CA GLY A 478 -39.36 -18.39 -3.27
C GLY A 478 -38.66 -17.52 -2.23
N LEU A 479 -39.10 -16.28 -2.04
CA LEU A 479 -38.46 -15.36 -1.08
C LEU A 479 -38.54 -15.90 0.35
N GLU A 480 -39.70 -16.40 0.77
CA GLU A 480 -39.91 -16.92 2.13
C GLU A 480 -39.01 -18.11 2.47
N GLU A 481 -38.78 -19.03 1.52
CA GLU A 481 -37.82 -20.13 1.69
C GLU A 481 -36.38 -19.60 1.72
N PHE A 482 -36.04 -18.68 0.81
CA PHE A 482 -34.69 -18.16 0.68
C PHE A 482 -34.24 -17.39 1.93
N ILE A 483 -35.08 -16.55 2.52
CA ILE A 483 -34.70 -15.73 3.68
C ILE A 483 -34.52 -16.54 4.97
N GLU A 484 -35.18 -17.70 5.10
CA GLU A 484 -34.99 -18.61 6.24
C GLU A 484 -33.89 -19.66 6.00
N MET A 485 -33.22 -19.63 4.84
CA MET A 485 -32.04 -20.46 4.57
C MET A 485 -30.85 -20.06 5.47
N ASP A 486 -30.13 -21.04 6.00
CA ASP A 486 -28.88 -20.83 6.75
C ASP A 486 -27.76 -20.27 5.85
N VAL A 487 -27.00 -19.29 6.35
CA VAL A 487 -25.96 -18.62 5.55
C VAL A 487 -24.84 -19.58 5.13
N SER A 488 -24.37 -20.46 6.02
CA SER A 488 -23.33 -21.44 5.64
C SER A 488 -23.84 -22.48 4.65
N ARG A 489 -25.10 -22.92 4.73
CA ARG A 489 -25.73 -23.77 3.70
C ARG A 489 -25.80 -23.06 2.35
N PHE A 490 -26.14 -21.77 2.33
CA PHE A 490 -26.11 -20.96 1.10
C PHE A 490 -24.68 -20.86 0.53
N VAL A 491 -23.71 -20.49 1.36
CA VAL A 491 -22.29 -20.41 0.93
C VAL A 491 -21.74 -21.76 0.50
N ASP A 492 -22.04 -22.85 1.22
CA ASP A 492 -21.63 -24.21 0.86
C ASP A 492 -22.25 -24.71 -0.46
N THR A 493 -23.37 -24.12 -0.91
CA THR A 493 -23.95 -24.39 -2.23
C THR A 493 -23.12 -23.73 -3.35
N VAL A 494 -22.61 -22.52 -3.12
CA VAL A 494 -21.85 -21.74 -4.12
C VAL A 494 -20.31 -21.88 -4.02
N ALA A 495 -19.78 -22.42 -2.92
CA ALA A 495 -18.35 -22.63 -2.70
C ALA A 495 -17.86 -24.01 -3.18
N GLY A 496 -16.57 -24.10 -3.50
CA GLY A 496 -15.92 -25.20 -4.23
C GLY A 496 -15.57 -24.80 -5.68
N PRO A 497 -14.53 -25.39 -6.29
CA PRO A 497 -14.01 -24.98 -7.60
C PRO A 497 -15.02 -25.14 -8.74
N GLY A 498 -14.92 -24.31 -9.77
CA GLY A 498 -15.62 -24.47 -11.05
C GLY A 498 -14.92 -25.44 -12.00
N GLU A 499 -15.37 -25.52 -13.25
CA GLU A 499 -14.78 -26.35 -14.33
C GLU A 499 -13.62 -25.65 -15.07
N VAL A 500 -13.05 -24.60 -14.49
CA VAL A 500 -11.81 -23.97 -15.01
C VAL A 500 -10.63 -24.85 -14.63
N GLU A 501 -9.94 -25.39 -15.65
CA GLU A 501 -8.85 -26.35 -15.44
C GLU A 501 -7.74 -25.75 -14.55
N ASN A 502 -7.29 -26.52 -13.56
CA ASN A 502 -6.24 -26.13 -12.61
C ASN A 502 -6.50 -24.82 -11.84
N LEU A 503 -7.74 -24.33 -11.73
CA LEU A 503 -8.05 -23.04 -11.08
C LEU A 503 -7.45 -22.90 -9.67
N ASP A 504 -7.68 -23.87 -8.78
CA ASP A 504 -7.13 -23.84 -7.43
C ASP A 504 -5.58 -23.90 -7.44
N THR A 505 -4.96 -24.59 -8.41
CA THR A 505 -3.50 -24.62 -8.59
C THR A 505 -2.93 -23.27 -9.04
N ILE A 506 -3.67 -22.56 -9.91
CA ILE A 506 -3.35 -21.20 -10.36
C ILE A 506 -3.46 -20.22 -9.20
N LEU A 507 -4.53 -20.32 -8.39
CA LEU A 507 -4.79 -19.44 -7.24
C LEU A 507 -3.81 -19.67 -6.07
N ASN A 508 -3.34 -20.91 -5.85
CA ASN A 508 -2.30 -21.18 -4.84
C ASN A 508 -0.88 -20.84 -5.32
N GLY A 509 -0.67 -20.61 -6.63
CA GLY A 509 0.62 -20.27 -7.23
C GLY A 509 1.54 -21.47 -7.55
N ASP A 510 1.03 -22.70 -7.45
CA ASP A 510 1.79 -23.94 -7.64
C ASP A 510 1.90 -24.39 -9.12
N GLY A 511 1.23 -23.70 -10.04
CA GLY A 511 1.15 -24.08 -11.46
C GLY A 511 2.09 -23.29 -12.39
N GLU A 512 2.71 -23.97 -13.36
CA GLU A 512 3.27 -23.31 -14.55
C GLU A 512 2.15 -22.60 -15.33
N ASN A 513 2.00 -21.30 -15.13
CA ASN A 513 1.00 -20.49 -15.80
C ASN A 513 1.37 -20.26 -17.28
N LYS A 514 1.10 -21.25 -18.14
CA LYS A 514 1.48 -21.25 -19.56
C LYS A 514 0.81 -20.12 -20.36
N ASP A 515 -0.37 -19.68 -19.95
CA ASP A 515 -1.10 -18.58 -20.57
C ASP A 515 -0.48 -17.20 -20.23
N SER A 516 0.36 -17.12 -19.19
CA SER A 516 1.02 -15.86 -18.79
C SER A 516 1.95 -15.29 -19.87
N ALA A 517 2.33 -16.07 -20.88
CA ALA A 517 3.13 -15.62 -22.03
C ALA A 517 2.55 -14.39 -22.73
N GLY A 518 1.22 -14.27 -22.84
CA GLY A 518 0.56 -13.07 -23.37
C GLY A 518 0.67 -11.86 -22.43
N SER A 519 0.45 -12.08 -21.13
CA SER A 519 0.52 -11.01 -20.11
C SER A 519 1.93 -10.43 -19.91
N ILE A 520 2.98 -11.13 -20.34
CA ILE A 520 4.36 -10.63 -20.32
C ILE A 520 4.55 -9.56 -21.40
N ASP A 521 3.83 -9.63 -22.53
CA ASP A 521 3.95 -8.68 -23.63
C ASP A 521 3.16 -7.38 -23.37
N GLN A 522 2.03 -7.45 -22.66
CA GLN A 522 1.36 -6.25 -22.10
C GLN A 522 2.30 -5.44 -21.19
N ARG A 523 3.14 -6.10 -20.38
CA ARG A 523 4.12 -5.42 -19.51
C ARG A 523 5.26 -4.74 -20.30
N LYS A 524 5.53 -5.15 -21.54
CA LYS A 524 6.43 -4.41 -22.45
C LYS A 524 5.73 -3.22 -23.09
N ARG A 525 4.50 -3.40 -23.58
CA ARG A 525 3.73 -2.32 -24.24
C ARG A 525 3.51 -1.09 -23.35
N TRP A 526 3.51 -1.22 -22.02
CA TRP A 526 3.51 -0.08 -21.09
C TRP A 526 4.86 0.65 -20.94
N ALA A 527 5.96 0.09 -21.43
CA ALA A 527 7.26 0.76 -21.57
C ALA A 527 7.44 1.37 -22.97
N ASP A 528 6.92 0.69 -24.01
CA ASP A 528 7.17 1.04 -25.42
C ASP A 528 6.28 2.22 -25.94
N ALA A 529 5.27 2.65 -25.17
CA ALA A 529 4.30 3.68 -25.58
C ALA A 529 4.82 5.14 -25.46
N GLY A 530 6.12 5.37 -25.70
CA GLY A 530 6.80 6.65 -25.49
C GLY A 530 7.61 7.19 -26.67
N ASP A 531 7.98 6.36 -27.65
CA ASP A 531 8.86 6.74 -28.77
C ASP A 531 8.08 6.88 -30.08
N ASP A 532 7.69 8.11 -30.43
CA ASP A 532 7.49 8.54 -31.81
C ASP A 532 8.78 9.27 -32.28
N ASP A 533 9.37 8.82 -33.39
CA ASP A 533 10.76 9.10 -33.78
C ASP A 533 10.90 10.21 -34.85
N GLU A 534 11.72 11.24 -34.58
CA GLU A 534 12.26 12.15 -35.59
C GLU A 534 13.80 12.31 -35.49
N THR A 535 14.51 11.30 -35.99
CA THR A 535 15.74 11.42 -36.81
C THR A 535 16.93 12.27 -36.31
N ILE A 536 18.11 11.66 -36.23
CA ILE A 536 19.35 12.26 -36.76
C ILE A 536 20.34 11.16 -37.19
N GLU A 537 21.19 11.48 -38.17
CA GLU A 537 21.91 10.48 -38.98
C GLU A 537 23.11 9.80 -38.31
N ALA A 538 23.48 8.64 -38.87
CA ALA A 538 24.56 7.79 -38.40
C ALA A 538 25.96 8.38 -38.61
N PHE A 539 26.90 7.98 -37.73
CA PHE A 539 28.32 7.88 -38.08
C PHE A 539 28.88 6.52 -37.69
N SER A 540 29.60 5.90 -38.63
CA SER A 540 30.31 4.63 -38.48
C SER A 540 31.82 4.89 -38.61
N THR A 541 32.64 4.20 -37.81
CA THR A 541 33.62 3.22 -38.33
C THR A 541 34.44 2.47 -37.25
N ASP A 542 34.80 1.24 -37.60
CA ASP A 542 36.06 0.52 -37.33
C ASP A 542 36.60 0.27 -35.90
N LYS A 543 36.27 -0.94 -35.41
CA LYS A 543 37.20 -2.07 -35.19
C LYS A 543 38.72 -1.76 -35.09
N VAL A 544 39.37 -2.38 -34.09
CA VAL A 544 40.51 -3.32 -34.32
C VAL A 544 40.41 -4.51 -33.35
N ASP A 545 40.76 -5.70 -33.85
CA ASP A 545 40.82 -7.04 -33.21
C ASP A 545 42.11 -7.24 -32.36
N GLY A 546 42.31 -8.38 -31.66
CA GLY A 546 43.67 -8.67 -31.13
C GLY A 546 43.90 -9.66 -29.98
N SER A 547 43.31 -10.85 -29.98
CA SER A 547 43.90 -12.12 -29.46
C SER A 547 44.61 -12.23 -28.08
N ASN A 548 44.08 -13.15 -27.25
CA ASN A 548 44.75 -14.00 -26.21
C ASN A 548 45.97 -14.81 -26.80
N PRO A 549 46.81 -15.63 -26.07
CA PRO A 549 46.53 -16.37 -24.82
C PRO A 549 47.70 -16.64 -23.78
N THR A 550 47.33 -17.13 -22.59
CA THR A 550 47.99 -18.15 -21.70
C THR A 550 49.53 -18.17 -21.45
N ASN A 551 50.00 -18.20 -20.18
CA ASN A 551 50.26 -19.45 -19.40
C ASN A 551 51.03 -19.29 -18.04
N ILE A 552 50.72 -20.19 -17.09
CA ILE A 552 51.56 -20.84 -16.04
C ILE A 552 52.66 -20.02 -15.30
N GLY A 553 52.36 -19.61 -14.06
CA GLY A 553 52.81 -20.29 -12.82
C GLY A 553 54.26 -20.19 -12.27
N LYS A 554 54.37 -20.42 -10.94
CA LYS A 554 55.55 -20.69 -10.07
C LYS A 554 56.40 -19.52 -9.50
N ALA A 555 56.12 -19.24 -8.22
CA ALA A 555 57.04 -19.43 -7.08
C ALA A 555 58.21 -18.46 -6.75
N THR A 556 58.09 -17.86 -5.56
CA THR A 556 59.11 -17.68 -4.49
C THR A 556 60.26 -16.66 -4.60
N LYS A 557 60.30 -15.80 -3.56
CA LYS A 557 61.46 -15.35 -2.76
C LYS A 557 62.64 -14.64 -3.47
N ALA A 558 62.73 -13.34 -3.23
CA ALA A 558 63.98 -12.65 -2.86
C ALA A 558 63.71 -11.78 -1.61
N ALA A 559 64.74 -11.34 -0.89
CA ALA A 559 64.58 -10.69 0.42
C ALA A 559 65.56 -9.52 0.67
N SER A 560 65.28 -8.79 1.76
CA SER A 560 66.21 -8.00 2.60
C SER A 560 66.98 -6.80 2.02
N SER A 561 66.68 -5.62 2.57
CA SER A 561 67.63 -4.64 3.15
C SER A 561 66.84 -3.87 4.25
N ILE A 562 67.21 -3.89 5.53
CA ILE A 562 68.13 -2.95 6.24
C ILE A 562 67.66 -1.48 6.17
N GLY A 563 67.47 -0.71 7.27
CA GLY A 563 67.44 -1.06 8.70
C GLY A 563 67.87 0.07 9.67
N GLN A 564 67.16 0.17 10.82
CA GLN A 564 67.54 0.78 12.13
C GLN A 564 67.49 2.31 12.41
N ALA A 565 67.25 2.60 13.71
CA ALA A 565 67.65 3.75 14.55
C ALA A 565 66.80 5.07 14.62
N GLU A 566 65.81 5.11 15.52
CA GLU A 566 65.84 5.75 16.88
C GLU A 566 66.94 6.83 17.17
N LEU A 567 66.82 7.84 18.05
CA LEU A 567 65.82 8.40 19.04
C LEU A 567 66.43 9.76 19.57
N PRO A 568 66.16 10.36 20.77
CA PRO A 568 64.93 10.58 21.57
C PRO A 568 64.72 12.09 21.94
N ASN A 569 63.62 12.47 22.65
CA ASN A 569 63.65 12.86 24.09
C ASN A 569 62.31 13.36 24.68
N ALA A 570 62.23 13.43 26.02
CA ALA A 570 61.01 13.66 26.81
C ALA A 570 60.98 15.03 27.55
N GLY A 571 59.82 15.41 28.10
CA GLY A 571 59.69 16.52 29.06
C GLY A 571 58.25 16.98 29.38
N SER A 572 57.86 16.91 30.66
CA SER A 572 56.64 17.52 31.26
C SER A 572 57.09 18.65 32.24
N PRO A 573 56.25 19.43 32.97
CA PRO A 573 54.78 19.37 33.15
C PRO A 573 54.03 20.73 33.29
N ALA A 574 52.76 20.65 33.72
CA ALA A 574 52.04 21.54 34.66
C ALA A 574 51.20 22.76 34.18
N ALA A 575 49.88 22.60 34.38
CA ALA A 575 48.95 23.45 35.14
C ALA A 575 48.71 24.95 34.82
N LEU A 576 47.42 25.30 34.70
CA LEU A 576 46.84 26.52 35.28
C LEU A 576 45.44 26.19 35.85
N LYS A 577 44.93 27.01 36.79
CA LYS A 577 43.78 26.68 37.67
C LYS A 577 42.53 27.55 37.41
N HIS A 578 41.38 27.06 37.89
CA HIS A 578 40.20 27.90 38.17
C HIS A 578 40.52 29.10 39.09
N GLY A 579 39.80 30.20 38.86
CA GLY A 579 39.52 31.23 39.85
C GLY A 579 37.99 31.46 39.95
N LYS A 580 37.50 31.80 41.13
CA LYS A 580 36.09 32.18 41.39
C LYS A 580 36.00 33.67 41.76
N ASN A 581 34.79 34.12 42.10
CA ASN A 581 34.43 35.39 42.77
C ASN A 581 34.32 36.61 41.81
N GLU A 582 33.43 37.60 42.02
CA GLU A 582 32.22 37.72 42.88
C GLU A 582 31.30 38.86 42.35
N LEU A 583 30.09 39.00 42.94
CA LEU A 583 29.13 40.09 42.68
C LEU A 583 29.64 41.44 43.28
N PRO A 584 29.24 42.62 42.74
CA PRO A 584 28.01 43.29 43.23
C PRO A 584 27.24 44.19 42.24
N THR A 585 26.13 44.77 42.72
CA THR A 585 25.16 45.64 42.01
C THR A 585 25.32 47.15 42.30
N VAL A 586 25.09 48.02 41.29
CA VAL A 586 24.79 49.48 41.35
C VAL A 586 23.96 49.81 40.09
N GLU A 587 22.68 50.23 40.08
CA GLU A 587 21.97 51.43 40.57
C GLU A 587 21.90 52.68 39.63
N THR A 588 20.69 52.88 39.05
CA THR A 588 19.95 54.17 38.88
C THR A 588 20.20 55.17 37.71
N THR A 589 19.15 55.99 37.47
CA THR A 589 18.97 57.15 36.56
C THR A 589 18.77 56.83 35.05
N ALA A 590 17.74 57.29 34.30
CA ALA A 590 16.93 58.55 34.22
C ALA A 590 17.58 59.66 33.35
N SER A 591 16.89 60.42 32.48
CA SER A 591 15.48 60.47 32.02
C SER A 591 15.33 61.44 30.80
N GLU A 592 14.09 61.74 30.36
CA GLU A 592 13.69 62.87 29.47
C GLU A 592 13.88 62.70 27.92
N LYS A 593 13.04 63.22 27.00
CA LYS A 593 11.65 63.79 27.07
C LYS A 593 11.00 63.95 25.67
N GLU A 594 9.74 64.43 25.70
CA GLU A 594 9.03 65.29 24.72
C GLU A 594 8.10 64.69 23.62
N GLU A 595 6.90 65.29 23.61
CA GLU A 595 5.70 65.14 22.77
C GLU A 595 5.58 66.45 21.91
N PRO A 596 4.64 66.69 20.94
CA PRO A 596 3.18 66.68 21.20
C PRO A 596 2.15 66.48 20.03
N ALA A 597 0.90 66.18 20.44
CA ALA A 597 -0.42 66.66 19.95
C ALA A 597 -0.88 66.71 18.46
N ALA A 598 -1.91 65.89 18.14
CA ALA A 598 -3.32 66.22 17.77
C ALA A 598 -3.69 67.36 16.77
N PRO A 599 -4.80 67.26 15.97
CA PRO A 599 -6.17 67.53 16.52
C PRO A 599 -7.41 66.80 15.93
N ILE A 600 -8.35 66.43 16.82
CA ILE A 600 -9.84 66.62 16.85
C ILE A 600 -10.64 66.85 15.53
N ILE A 601 -11.70 66.04 15.29
CA ILE A 601 -13.17 66.36 15.09
C ILE A 601 -13.96 65.04 15.40
N ASP A 602 -14.92 64.88 16.35
CA ASP A 602 -16.32 65.37 16.51
C ASP A 602 -17.36 64.69 15.53
N GLN A 603 -18.62 64.28 15.81
CA GLN A 603 -19.57 64.37 16.96
C GLN A 603 -20.54 63.14 17.08
N SER A 604 -21.26 63.06 18.22
CA SER A 604 -22.67 62.61 18.44
C SER A 604 -23.14 61.13 18.29
N GLU A 605 -23.77 60.63 19.35
CA GLU A 605 -24.91 59.67 19.33
C GLU A 605 -26.25 60.42 19.05
N PRO A 606 -27.40 59.75 18.79
CA PRO A 606 -28.28 59.39 19.92
C PRO A 606 -29.14 58.10 19.76
N THR A 607 -29.91 57.83 20.81
CA THR A 607 -30.66 56.60 21.14
C THR A 607 -32.02 56.37 20.45
N ALA A 608 -32.32 55.09 20.20
CA ALA A 608 -33.59 54.35 20.47
C ALA A 608 -34.97 54.78 19.91
N THR A 609 -35.79 53.77 19.54
CA THR A 609 -37.15 53.43 20.07
C THR A 609 -37.93 52.54 19.07
N ALA A 610 -38.96 51.80 19.52
CA ALA A 610 -39.70 50.77 18.75
C ALA A 610 -41.12 51.19 18.30
N VAL A 611 -41.79 50.30 17.54
CA VAL A 611 -43.25 50.09 17.28
C VAL A 611 -43.37 49.47 15.87
N ALA A 612 -43.94 48.30 15.55
CA ALA A 612 -44.95 47.37 16.11
C ALA A 612 -46.34 47.42 15.41
N ALA A 613 -46.59 46.45 14.51
CA ALA A 613 -47.89 45.92 14.06
C ALA A 613 -47.60 44.64 13.23
N ALA A 614 -48.14 43.43 13.40
CA ALA A 614 -49.34 42.89 14.08
C ALA A 614 -50.66 43.01 13.30
N MET A 615 -50.99 41.99 12.48
CA MET A 615 -52.35 41.63 12.06
C MET A 615 -52.53 40.10 11.89
N THR A 616 -53.00 39.46 12.95
CA THR A 616 -54.00 38.35 12.92
C THR A 616 -55.34 38.96 13.39
N PRO A 617 -56.54 38.31 13.42
CA PRO A 617 -56.81 36.91 13.80
C PRO A 617 -58.02 36.28 13.03
N VAL A 618 -58.86 35.48 13.73
CA VAL A 618 -60.29 35.13 13.45
C VAL A 618 -60.54 34.02 12.39
N LEU A 619 -61.27 32.92 12.66
CA LEU A 619 -61.91 32.41 13.90
C LEU A 619 -62.12 30.86 13.89
N GLU A 620 -62.33 30.32 15.09
CA GLU A 620 -63.18 29.16 15.45
C GLU A 620 -62.90 27.70 15.00
N SER A 621 -63.30 26.79 15.89
CA SER A 621 -63.45 25.33 15.73
C SER A 621 -64.94 24.98 15.96
N PRO A 622 -65.42 23.74 15.66
CA PRO A 622 -65.41 22.76 16.75
C PRO A 622 -65.38 21.26 16.38
N ALA A 623 -64.79 20.48 17.29
CA ALA A 623 -65.23 19.21 17.89
C ALA A 623 -66.09 18.13 17.17
N SER A 624 -65.85 16.90 17.66
CA SER A 624 -66.82 15.81 17.91
C SER A 624 -66.89 14.59 16.96
N ALA A 625 -66.21 13.53 17.43
CA ALA A 625 -66.55 12.12 17.40
C ALA A 625 -67.86 11.62 16.75
N LYS A 626 -67.75 10.49 16.04
CA LYS A 626 -68.69 9.35 16.13
C LYS A 626 -68.10 8.03 15.60
N GLN A 627 -67.96 7.04 16.48
CA GLN A 627 -68.29 5.63 16.20
C GLN A 627 -69.83 5.52 15.97
N PRO A 628 -70.41 4.43 15.40
CA PRO A 628 -69.98 3.03 15.54
C PRO A 628 -70.22 2.14 14.29
N LEU A 629 -70.30 0.81 14.52
CA LEU A 629 -70.72 -0.29 13.63
C LEU A 629 -69.67 -0.71 12.60
N ASP A 630 -69.17 -1.96 12.53
CA ASP A 630 -69.70 -3.31 12.87
C ASP A 630 -70.83 -3.79 11.95
N THR A 631 -70.52 -4.75 11.05
CA THR A 631 -71.09 -6.11 11.08
C THR A 631 -70.65 -6.98 9.89
N ARG A 632 -70.72 -8.30 10.11
CA ARG A 632 -70.78 -9.42 9.13
C ARG A 632 -69.48 -9.87 8.45
N GLU A 633 -68.94 -11.06 8.80
CA GLU A 633 -69.47 -12.46 8.67
C GLU A 633 -69.21 -13.01 7.24
N ASN A 634 -68.46 -14.11 7.09
CA ASN A 634 -68.90 -15.43 7.55
C ASN A 634 -67.76 -16.42 7.90
N SER A 635 -68.05 -17.27 8.87
CA SER A 635 -67.34 -18.54 9.12
C SER A 635 -67.85 -19.67 8.23
N HIS A 636 -67.03 -20.70 7.94
CA HIS A 636 -67.42 -22.13 7.89
C HIS A 636 -66.16 -22.99 7.56
N THR A 637 -65.50 -23.66 8.52
CA THR A 637 -65.77 -24.98 9.15
C THR A 637 -65.44 -26.24 8.32
N ALA A 638 -64.41 -26.95 8.81
CA ALA A 638 -64.34 -28.42 9.02
C ALA A 638 -63.79 -29.41 7.95
N SER A 639 -62.78 -30.18 8.42
CA SER A 639 -62.58 -31.65 8.27
C SER A 639 -61.83 -32.29 7.08
N ALA A 640 -60.51 -32.46 7.29
CA ALA A 640 -59.77 -33.74 7.42
C ALA A 640 -60.00 -34.96 6.48
N LYS A 641 -58.88 -35.50 5.95
CA LYS A 641 -58.51 -36.96 5.86
C LYS A 641 -57.07 -37.14 5.31
N THR A 642 -56.07 -37.56 6.11
CA THR A 642 -55.56 -38.94 6.44
C THR A 642 -54.39 -39.46 5.56
N TYR A 643 -53.35 -39.97 6.22
CA TYR A 643 -52.11 -40.60 5.67
C TYR A 643 -52.34 -41.97 4.96
N PRO A 644 -51.32 -42.52 4.25
CA PRO A 644 -50.39 -43.50 4.88
C PRO A 644 -48.89 -43.48 4.42
N HIS A 645 -48.03 -44.14 5.23
CA HIS A 645 -46.62 -44.58 4.98
C HIS A 645 -46.57 -45.90 4.15
N PRO A 646 -45.43 -46.46 3.62
CA PRO A 646 -44.04 -46.63 4.15
C PRO A 646 -42.94 -46.10 3.20
N SER A 647 -41.63 -46.46 3.14
CA SER A 647 -40.64 -47.36 3.83
C SER A 647 -39.22 -46.71 3.70
N VAL A 648 -38.11 -47.02 4.38
CA VAL A 648 -37.43 -48.22 4.99
C VAL A 648 -36.56 -49.04 4.00
N ASP A 649 -35.33 -49.36 4.44
CA ASP A 649 -34.19 -50.08 3.79
C ASP A 649 -33.40 -49.37 2.65
N GLY A 650 -32.06 -49.50 2.53
CA GLY A 650 -31.10 -50.15 3.47
C GLY A 650 -29.60 -50.16 3.06
N VAL A 651 -28.73 -49.70 3.98
CA VAL A 651 -27.42 -50.23 4.44
C VAL A 651 -26.47 -51.01 3.47
N LYS A 652 -25.25 -50.47 3.24
CA LYS A 652 -23.86 -51.07 3.13
C LYS A 652 -22.95 -50.33 2.11
N GLU A 653 -21.73 -49.89 2.45
CA GLU A 653 -20.45 -50.66 2.63
C GLU A 653 -19.84 -51.03 1.25
N ARG A 654 -18.68 -50.52 0.83
CA ARG A 654 -17.33 -51.01 1.23
C ARG A 654 -16.15 -50.05 0.92
N THR A 655 -14.96 -50.46 1.35
CA THR A 655 -13.71 -49.68 1.48
C THR A 655 -12.54 -50.36 0.72
N LYS A 656 -11.39 -49.66 0.57
CA LYS A 656 -10.01 -50.15 0.23
C LYS A 656 -9.72 -50.48 -1.26
N ALA A 657 -8.47 -50.39 -1.78
CA ALA A 657 -7.24 -49.72 -1.31
C ALA A 657 -6.05 -49.76 -2.32
N ILE A 658 -5.19 -48.71 -2.28
CA ILE A 658 -3.69 -48.72 -2.29
C ILE A 658 -2.87 -49.27 -3.50
N SER A 659 -1.90 -48.45 -3.96
CA SER A 659 -0.65 -48.76 -4.73
C SER A 659 -0.78 -49.18 -6.21
N ALA A 660 0.24 -49.11 -7.09
CA ALA A 660 1.67 -48.74 -6.97
C ALA A 660 2.21 -48.09 -8.30
N VAL A 661 3.09 -47.08 -8.29
CA VAL A 661 4.58 -47.12 -8.49
C VAL A 661 5.10 -47.40 -9.93
N ASN A 662 5.87 -46.43 -10.46
CA ASN A 662 6.78 -46.44 -11.64
C ASN A 662 6.16 -46.82 -13.03
N GLY A 663 6.57 -46.28 -14.18
CA GLY A 663 7.66 -45.34 -14.52
C GLY A 663 8.37 -45.80 -15.82
N SER A 664 8.61 -44.92 -16.79
CA SER A 664 9.39 -45.22 -18.02
C SER A 664 10.02 -43.98 -18.65
N SER A 665 11.18 -44.16 -19.27
CA SER A 665 11.95 -43.18 -20.06
C SER A 665 11.48 -43.08 -21.53
N TYR A 666 11.97 -42.09 -22.28
CA TYR A 666 12.67 -42.31 -23.57
C TYR A 666 13.55 -41.11 -24.00
N HIS A 667 14.59 -41.38 -24.81
CA HIS A 667 15.40 -40.44 -25.60
C HIS A 667 14.65 -40.09 -26.93
N ASP A 668 15.08 -39.20 -27.85
CA ASP A 668 16.45 -38.80 -28.25
C ASP A 668 16.51 -37.43 -29.00
N ALA A 669 17.70 -37.10 -29.53
CA ALA A 669 18.15 -35.85 -30.17
C ALA A 669 17.37 -35.39 -31.45
N SER A 670 17.50 -34.16 -31.96
CA SER A 670 18.77 -33.60 -32.49
C SER A 670 18.71 -32.10 -32.90
N HIS A 671 19.89 -31.60 -33.31
CA HIS A 671 20.30 -30.28 -33.86
C HIS A 671 19.23 -29.37 -34.52
N ASP A 672 19.39 -28.04 -34.56
CA ASP A 672 20.64 -27.33 -34.90
C ASP A 672 20.73 -25.85 -34.42
N GLN A 673 21.90 -25.25 -34.68
CA GLN A 673 22.28 -23.82 -34.65
C GLN A 673 22.71 -23.21 -33.30
N CYS A 674 23.55 -22.18 -33.44
CA CYS A 674 24.50 -21.74 -32.42
C CYS A 674 24.43 -20.23 -32.21
N GLU A 675 23.73 -19.81 -31.16
CA GLU A 675 23.85 -18.46 -30.60
C GLU A 675 24.69 -18.48 -29.32
N GLN A 676 25.44 -17.40 -29.10
CA GLN A 676 26.36 -17.28 -27.97
C GLN A 676 25.59 -17.07 -26.66
N ARG A 677 25.37 -18.15 -25.92
CA ARG A 677 24.79 -18.07 -24.57
C ARG A 677 25.71 -17.25 -23.65
N LYS A 678 25.21 -16.09 -23.21
CA LYS A 678 25.76 -15.34 -22.07
C LYS A 678 25.84 -16.23 -20.82
N HIS A 679 26.77 -15.95 -19.92
CA HIS A 679 26.95 -16.76 -18.72
C HIS A 679 25.79 -16.46 -17.75
N PRO A 680 25.24 -17.45 -17.02
CA PRO A 680 24.18 -17.21 -16.01
C PRO A 680 24.62 -16.39 -14.78
N ASP A 681 25.84 -15.83 -14.81
CA ASP A 681 26.39 -14.89 -13.81
C ASP A 681 26.51 -13.44 -14.34
N ASP A 682 26.25 -13.20 -15.63
CA ASP A 682 26.28 -11.85 -16.20
C ASP A 682 25.15 -11.00 -15.58
N PRO A 683 25.45 -9.84 -14.96
CA PRO A 683 24.41 -8.99 -14.38
C PRO A 683 23.47 -8.46 -15.49
N PRO A 684 22.18 -8.24 -15.19
CA PRO A 684 21.23 -7.74 -16.19
C PRO A 684 21.70 -6.38 -16.74
N SER A 685 21.47 -6.13 -18.02
CA SER A 685 21.80 -4.86 -18.66
C SER A 685 20.70 -3.83 -18.40
N GLY A 686 20.88 -2.97 -17.40
CA GLY A 686 19.96 -1.88 -17.06
C GLY A 686 19.99 -1.49 -15.58
N GLU A 687 19.37 -0.37 -15.24
CA GLU A 687 19.16 0.05 -13.85
C GLU A 687 18.18 -0.88 -13.13
N ILE A 688 18.47 -1.21 -11.87
CA ILE A 688 17.51 -1.86 -10.97
C ILE A 688 16.97 -0.80 -10.02
N PHE A 689 15.73 -0.35 -10.26
CA PHE A 689 15.00 0.61 -9.45
C PHE A 689 13.79 -0.05 -8.77
N MET A 690 13.79 -0.13 -7.44
CA MET A 690 12.76 -0.81 -6.65
C MET A 690 12.65 -0.22 -5.23
N LYS A 691 11.68 -0.64 -4.42
CA LYS A 691 11.65 -0.28 -2.98
C LYS A 691 12.56 -1.19 -2.17
N ALA A 692 13.23 -0.65 -1.13
CA ALA A 692 14.09 -1.43 -0.24
C ALA A 692 13.31 -2.52 0.52
N PHE A 693 12.08 -2.19 0.94
CA PHE A 693 11.15 -3.07 1.64
C PHE A 693 9.75 -3.04 0.99
N PRO A 694 8.97 -4.15 1.03
CA PRO A 694 7.61 -4.18 0.52
C PRO A 694 6.67 -3.19 1.23
N PRO A 695 5.64 -2.66 0.55
CA PRO A 695 4.62 -1.82 1.18
C PRO A 695 3.97 -2.49 2.40
N GLY A 696 3.71 -1.72 3.46
CA GLY A 696 3.03 -2.19 4.66
C GLY A 696 3.86 -3.04 5.63
N LYS A 697 5.09 -3.46 5.27
CA LYS A 697 5.98 -4.19 6.19
C LYS A 697 6.58 -3.29 7.26
N THR A 698 7.16 -2.16 6.85
CA THR A 698 7.76 -1.17 7.76
C THR A 698 6.72 -0.11 8.19
N PRO A 699 6.78 0.41 9.43
CA PRO A 699 5.83 1.40 9.94
C PRO A 699 6.04 2.83 9.40
N HIS A 700 6.92 3.00 8.41
CA HIS A 700 7.36 4.25 7.82
C HIS A 700 7.60 4.06 6.32
N PRO A 701 7.57 5.11 5.48
CA PRO A 701 7.77 4.98 4.04
C PRO A 701 9.11 4.34 3.68
N SER A 702 9.05 3.21 2.98
CA SER A 702 10.23 2.51 2.44
C SER A 702 10.94 3.39 1.39
N PRO A 703 12.26 3.60 1.48
CA PRO A 703 13.03 4.27 0.43
C PRO A 703 13.05 3.44 -0.85
N TYR A 704 13.22 4.10 -1.98
CA TYR A 704 13.66 3.44 -3.21
C TYR A 704 15.15 3.12 -3.15
N ILE A 705 15.56 2.06 -3.85
CA ILE A 705 16.96 1.75 -4.16
C ILE A 705 17.15 1.82 -5.68
N SER A 706 18.28 2.38 -6.10
CA SER A 706 18.79 2.33 -7.48
C SER A 706 20.19 1.70 -7.45
N TYR A 707 20.49 0.80 -8.38
CA TYR A 707 21.83 0.29 -8.61
C TYR A 707 22.00 -0.26 -10.03
N ASN A 708 23.18 -0.80 -10.32
CA ASN A 708 23.57 -1.43 -11.59
C ASN A 708 23.82 -0.47 -12.78
N ILE A 709 23.74 0.85 -12.54
CA ILE A 709 24.26 1.92 -13.43
C ILE A 709 25.20 2.86 -12.64
N PRO A 710 25.97 3.76 -13.29
CA PRO A 710 26.84 4.71 -12.60
C PRO A 710 26.07 5.63 -11.63
N TYR A 711 26.60 5.82 -10.42
CA TYR A 711 25.86 6.52 -9.35
C TYR A 711 25.58 8.00 -9.66
N ALA A 712 26.47 8.67 -10.40
CA ALA A 712 26.32 10.06 -10.79
C ALA A 712 25.18 10.22 -11.81
N GLU A 713 25.07 9.26 -12.73
CA GLU A 713 24.02 9.17 -13.74
C GLU A 713 22.67 8.82 -13.09
N ALA A 714 22.62 7.80 -12.23
CA ALA A 714 21.44 7.46 -11.42
C ALA A 714 20.95 8.64 -10.58
N CYS A 715 21.87 9.40 -9.98
CA CYS A 715 21.52 10.55 -9.16
C CYS A 715 20.93 11.67 -10.02
N ALA A 716 21.62 12.08 -11.10
CA ALA A 716 21.11 13.09 -12.02
C ALA A 716 19.74 12.69 -12.61
N LYS A 717 19.61 11.44 -13.06
CA LYS A 717 18.38 10.83 -13.57
C LYS A 717 17.23 10.94 -12.57
N HIS A 718 17.41 10.52 -11.33
CA HIS A 718 16.32 10.53 -10.36
C HIS A 718 15.98 11.90 -9.75
N ILE A 719 16.93 12.83 -9.66
CA ILE A 719 16.63 14.22 -9.28
C ILE A 719 15.61 14.81 -10.27
N ASP A 720 15.81 14.55 -11.56
CA ASP A 720 14.97 14.98 -12.68
C ASP A 720 13.68 14.15 -12.77
N ASP A 721 13.78 12.86 -13.12
CA ASP A 721 12.66 11.98 -13.50
C ASP A 721 11.74 11.57 -12.34
N THR A 722 12.23 11.64 -11.09
CA THR A 722 11.56 11.02 -9.92
C THR A 722 11.26 12.02 -8.80
N PHE A 723 12.06 13.09 -8.68
CA PHE A 723 11.84 14.13 -7.68
C PHE A 723 11.50 15.50 -8.30
N HIS A 724 11.64 15.66 -9.62
CA HIS A 724 11.40 16.91 -10.37
C HIS A 724 12.07 18.13 -9.68
N ALA A 725 13.26 17.89 -9.11
CA ALA A 725 13.99 18.85 -8.32
C ALA A 725 15.00 19.61 -9.18
N THR A 726 15.19 20.89 -8.86
CA THR A 726 15.90 21.85 -9.72
C THR A 726 16.98 22.65 -8.98
N ARG A 727 17.04 22.50 -7.65
CA ARG A 727 17.94 23.23 -6.74
C ARG A 727 18.54 22.25 -5.75
N VAL A 728 19.62 21.61 -6.16
CA VAL A 728 20.27 20.48 -5.49
C VAL A 728 21.36 20.95 -4.55
N TYR A 729 21.30 20.55 -3.28
CA TYR A 729 22.33 20.81 -2.28
C TYR A 729 23.06 19.51 -1.89
N ILE A 730 24.39 19.47 -2.04
CA ILE A 730 25.18 18.23 -1.89
C ILE A 730 25.96 18.21 -0.57
N LEU A 731 25.75 17.18 0.27
CA LEU A 731 26.56 16.87 1.45
C LEU A 731 27.55 15.74 1.12
N ALA A 732 28.78 16.10 0.79
CA ALA A 732 29.81 15.13 0.39
C ALA A 732 30.85 14.90 1.49
N SER A 733 31.38 13.67 1.57
CA SER A 733 32.45 13.32 2.50
C SER A 733 33.68 14.21 2.28
N GLY A 734 34.22 14.77 3.36
CA GLY A 734 35.41 15.62 3.32
C GLY A 734 36.67 14.90 2.80
N THR A 735 36.68 13.55 2.83
CA THR A 735 37.75 12.74 2.24
C THR A 735 37.55 12.55 0.74
N LEU A 736 36.35 12.15 0.29
CA LEU A 736 36.04 12.00 -1.15
C LEU A 736 36.25 13.35 -1.86
N SER A 737 35.66 14.41 -1.32
CA SER A 737 35.73 15.81 -1.80
C SER A 737 37.13 16.41 -1.93
N LYS A 738 38.18 15.69 -1.51
CA LYS A 738 39.60 16.11 -1.51
C LYS A 738 40.56 15.06 -2.08
N LYS A 739 40.13 13.82 -2.31
CA LYS A 739 41.01 12.69 -2.72
C LYS A 739 40.50 11.90 -3.92
N THR A 740 39.29 12.15 -4.39
CA THR A 740 38.72 11.49 -5.57
C THR A 740 37.91 12.48 -6.42
N ASP A 741 37.75 12.16 -7.70
CA ASP A 741 36.93 12.94 -8.63
C ASP A 741 35.43 12.61 -8.52
N ASP A 742 35.00 11.90 -7.47
CA ASP A 742 33.61 11.45 -7.29
C ASP A 742 32.64 12.63 -7.14
N LEU A 743 32.98 13.62 -6.31
CA LEU A 743 32.16 14.83 -6.15
C LEU A 743 32.14 15.69 -7.44
N PRO A 744 33.28 15.97 -8.10
CA PRO A 744 33.29 16.55 -9.45
C PRO A 744 32.42 15.79 -10.45
N SER A 745 32.48 14.45 -10.47
CA SER A 745 31.70 13.61 -11.40
C SER A 745 30.20 13.67 -11.10
N LEU A 746 29.82 13.61 -9.82
CA LEU A 746 28.43 13.78 -9.38
C LEU A 746 27.88 15.15 -9.80
N ARG A 747 28.62 16.24 -9.51
CA ARG A 747 28.22 17.58 -9.96
C ARG A 747 28.11 17.64 -11.48
N HIS A 748 29.09 17.12 -12.23
CA HIS A 748 29.07 17.17 -13.68
C HIS A 748 27.86 16.44 -14.27
N ALA A 749 27.50 15.26 -13.76
CA ALA A 749 26.31 14.54 -14.22
C ALA A 749 25.01 15.32 -13.96
N ILE A 750 24.88 15.93 -12.77
CA ILE A 750 23.70 16.75 -12.42
C ILE A 750 23.66 18.00 -13.32
N ASN A 751 24.75 18.77 -13.39
CA ASN A 751 24.85 19.97 -14.22
C ASN A 751 24.63 19.69 -15.71
N LYS A 752 25.10 18.53 -16.23
CA LYS A 752 24.89 18.10 -17.62
C LYS A 752 23.42 17.83 -17.95
N ARG A 753 22.64 17.31 -17.01
CA ARG A 753 21.23 16.97 -17.23
C ARG A 753 20.27 18.11 -16.88
N LEU A 754 20.49 18.80 -15.77
CA LEU A 754 19.59 19.85 -15.24
C LEU A 754 20.06 21.29 -15.52
N GLY A 755 21.22 21.49 -16.15
CA GLY A 755 21.84 22.80 -16.39
C GLY A 755 22.82 23.21 -15.27
N GLU A 756 23.74 24.13 -15.60
CA GLU A 756 24.91 24.45 -14.76
C GLU A 756 24.58 25.02 -13.37
N ASP A 757 23.46 25.73 -13.22
CA ASP A 757 23.03 26.36 -11.96
C ASP A 757 22.19 25.43 -11.05
N SER A 758 21.99 24.17 -11.45
CA SER A 758 21.17 23.20 -10.71
C SER A 758 21.77 22.75 -9.37
N VAL A 759 23.10 22.71 -9.24
CA VAL A 759 23.79 22.43 -7.96
C VAL A 759 24.05 23.74 -7.21
N VAL A 760 23.13 24.06 -6.30
CA VAL A 760 23.03 25.38 -5.64
C VAL A 760 23.89 25.51 -4.38
N GLY A 761 24.47 24.42 -3.88
CA GLY A 761 25.38 24.43 -2.73
C GLY A 761 26.04 23.08 -2.47
N ILE A 762 27.23 23.09 -1.85
CA ILE A 762 28.02 21.88 -1.59
C ILE A 762 28.75 21.96 -0.23
N ARG A 763 28.29 21.15 0.74
CA ARG A 763 29.02 20.91 2.00
C ARG A 763 30.11 19.85 1.80
N ARG A 764 31.37 20.21 2.06
CA ARG A 764 32.53 19.29 1.96
C ARG A 764 32.94 18.72 3.32
N GLY A 765 32.05 17.93 3.89
CA GLY A 765 32.21 17.22 5.16
C GLY A 765 31.37 17.81 6.30
N VAL A 766 31.13 16.95 7.29
CA VAL A 766 30.51 17.24 8.59
C VAL A 766 31.46 16.67 9.63
N LYS A 767 31.60 17.30 10.81
CA LYS A 767 32.38 16.75 11.92
C LYS A 767 31.88 15.32 12.26
N PRO A 768 32.76 14.39 12.68
CA PRO A 768 32.32 13.12 13.27
C PRO A 768 31.29 13.35 14.38
N HIS A 769 30.38 12.38 14.59
CA HIS A 769 29.26 12.47 15.54
C HIS A 769 28.16 13.52 15.23
N THR A 770 28.23 14.21 14.08
CA THR A 770 27.13 15.02 13.52
C THR A 770 26.69 16.13 14.48
N TYR A 771 27.53 17.16 14.63
CA TYR A 771 27.30 18.26 15.58
C TYR A 771 26.18 19.21 15.14
N TYR A 772 25.44 19.75 16.11
CA TYR A 772 24.36 20.72 15.88
C TYR A 772 24.86 21.97 15.12
N SER A 773 26.08 22.44 15.40
CA SER A 773 26.69 23.58 14.70
C SER A 773 26.89 23.34 13.19
N ASP A 774 27.23 22.12 12.77
CA ASP A 774 27.28 21.77 11.34
C ASP A 774 25.87 21.72 10.74
N ILE A 775 24.90 21.13 11.46
CA ILE A 775 23.50 21.04 11.01
C ILE A 775 22.93 22.43 10.76
N LEU A 776 23.00 23.34 11.74
CA LEU A 776 22.43 24.68 11.63
C LEU A 776 23.09 25.50 10.52
N GLN A 777 24.41 25.35 10.33
CA GLN A 777 25.08 25.96 9.20
C GLN A 777 24.55 25.43 7.86
N ILE A 778 24.35 24.11 7.73
CA ILE A 778 23.81 23.50 6.51
C ILE A 778 22.34 23.85 6.29
N VAL A 779 21.54 23.98 7.36
CA VAL A 779 20.16 24.50 7.29
C VAL A 779 20.15 25.90 6.69
N GLN A 780 21.02 26.79 7.17
CA GLN A 780 21.11 28.15 6.64
C GLN A 780 21.61 28.16 5.18
N GLU A 781 22.70 27.45 4.87
CA GLU A 781 23.24 27.32 3.51
C GLU A 781 22.20 26.77 2.51
N ALA A 782 21.42 25.76 2.90
CA ALA A 782 20.37 25.17 2.07
C ALA A 782 19.11 26.06 1.95
N LYS A 783 18.76 26.81 3.02
CA LYS A 783 17.62 27.74 3.04
C LYS A 783 17.88 28.94 2.14
N ASP A 784 19.04 29.58 2.25
CA ASP A 784 19.43 30.71 1.41
C ASP A 784 19.57 30.29 -0.07
N ALA A 785 20.14 29.11 -0.31
CA ALA A 785 20.20 28.52 -1.65
C ALA A 785 18.83 28.09 -2.21
N ASN A 786 17.76 28.13 -1.41
CA ASN A 786 16.41 27.65 -1.77
C ASN A 786 16.45 26.20 -2.31
N ALA A 787 17.15 25.31 -1.60
CA ALA A 787 17.34 23.93 -2.03
C ALA A 787 16.04 23.10 -1.96
N ASN A 788 15.69 22.41 -3.04
CA ASN A 788 14.53 21.52 -3.14
C ASN A 788 14.89 20.03 -3.26
N CYS A 789 16.18 19.67 -3.23
CA CYS A 789 16.65 18.31 -2.99
C CYS A 789 17.99 18.32 -2.25
N LEU A 790 18.19 17.37 -1.31
CA LEU A 790 19.49 17.12 -0.67
C LEU A 790 20.09 15.80 -1.19
N VAL A 791 21.37 15.83 -1.56
CA VAL A 791 22.11 14.62 -2.00
C VAL A 791 23.25 14.36 -1.02
N THR A 792 23.38 13.15 -0.48
CA THR A 792 24.53 12.75 0.36
C THR A 792 25.47 11.81 -0.37
N LEU A 793 26.79 12.04 -0.25
CA LEU A 793 27.84 11.25 -0.91
C LEU A 793 28.92 10.85 0.12
N GLY A 794 28.78 9.67 0.74
CA GLY A 794 29.71 9.19 1.78
C GLY A 794 29.07 8.28 2.82
N GLY A 795 29.57 8.33 4.06
CA GLY A 795 29.11 7.49 5.17
C GLY A 795 28.00 8.11 6.03
N GLY A 796 27.41 7.28 6.90
CA GLY A 796 26.17 7.57 7.63
C GLY A 796 26.05 8.90 8.40
N SER A 797 27.15 9.50 8.87
CA SER A 797 27.09 10.85 9.51
C SER A 797 26.55 11.95 8.57
N LEU A 798 26.80 11.84 7.26
CA LEU A 798 26.24 12.78 6.27
C LEU A 798 24.74 12.54 6.08
N THR A 799 24.33 11.27 6.12
CA THR A 799 22.91 10.87 6.01
C THR A 799 22.13 11.35 7.23
N ASP A 800 22.67 11.18 8.43
CA ASP A 800 22.06 11.69 9.66
C ASP A 800 22.06 13.23 9.70
N ALA A 801 23.12 13.89 9.22
CA ALA A 801 23.12 15.35 9.05
C ALA A 801 21.99 15.80 8.11
N ALA A 802 21.85 15.18 6.93
CA ALA A 802 20.79 15.52 5.97
C ALA A 802 19.39 15.30 6.54
N LYS A 803 19.15 14.20 7.27
CA LYS A 803 17.88 13.94 7.98
C LYS A 803 17.54 15.07 8.95
N VAL A 804 18.46 15.46 9.83
CA VAL A 804 18.18 16.53 10.81
C VAL A 804 18.04 17.88 10.11
N VAL A 805 18.81 18.15 9.03
CA VAL A 805 18.66 19.36 8.20
C VAL A 805 17.27 19.46 7.58
N THR A 806 16.71 18.41 6.96
CA THR A 806 15.37 18.50 6.34
C THR A 806 14.25 18.59 7.37
N LEU A 807 14.41 18.00 8.55
CA LEU A 807 13.51 18.18 9.68
C LEU A 807 13.55 19.62 10.23
N ALA A 808 14.75 20.19 10.39
CA ALA A 808 14.96 21.55 10.85
C ALA A 808 14.44 22.59 9.85
N LEU A 809 14.69 22.41 8.55
CA LEU A 809 14.13 23.22 7.47
C LEU A 809 12.59 23.23 7.51
N ALA A 810 11.95 22.06 7.60
CA ALA A 810 10.49 21.96 7.65
C ALA A 810 9.89 22.58 8.92
N ASN A 811 10.64 22.65 10.02
CA ASN A 811 10.22 23.24 11.30
C ASN A 811 10.74 24.67 11.52
N ASN A 812 11.44 25.26 10.54
CA ASN A 812 12.13 26.55 10.66
C ASN A 812 13.11 26.67 11.85
N ALA A 813 13.70 25.56 12.32
CA ALA A 813 14.71 25.62 13.38
C ALA A 813 16.05 26.13 12.82
N THR A 814 16.53 27.25 13.35
CA THR A 814 17.74 27.97 12.90
C THR A 814 18.75 28.22 14.03
N THR A 815 18.35 27.98 15.28
CA THR A 815 19.16 28.12 16.49
C THR A 815 19.31 26.79 17.24
N LEU A 816 20.24 26.72 18.20
CA LEU A 816 20.43 25.52 19.04
C LEU A 816 19.17 25.20 19.84
N ASP A 817 18.58 26.20 20.49
CA ASP A 817 17.38 26.05 21.31
C ASP A 817 16.17 25.59 20.49
N GLU A 818 16.02 26.06 19.25
CA GLU A 818 14.99 25.54 18.34
C GLU A 818 15.24 24.09 17.92
N LEU A 819 16.51 23.68 17.76
CA LEU A 819 16.87 22.32 17.36
C LEU A 819 16.65 21.31 18.50
N GLU A 820 16.87 21.73 19.75
CA GLU A 820 16.47 20.98 20.96
C GLU A 820 14.96 20.69 21.00
N THR A 821 14.11 21.51 20.37
CA THR A 821 12.66 21.22 20.29
C THR A 821 12.28 20.11 19.31
N LEU A 822 13.21 19.50 18.55
CA LEU A 822 12.88 18.55 17.46
C LEU A 822 13.31 17.09 17.70
N TYR A 823 13.98 16.75 18.80
CA TYR A 823 14.39 15.36 19.09
C TYR A 823 13.33 14.58 19.90
N PHE A 824 13.29 13.26 19.73
CA PHE A 824 12.15 12.40 20.08
C PHE A 824 11.72 12.46 21.55
N ASP A 825 12.68 12.44 22.48
CA ASP A 825 12.43 12.53 23.94
C ASP A 825 12.68 13.95 24.50
N SER A 826 12.43 14.99 23.72
CA SER A 826 12.66 16.38 24.17
C SER A 826 11.64 16.82 25.22
N PRO A 827 12.06 17.40 26.37
CA PRO A 827 11.14 17.98 27.35
C PRO A 827 10.42 19.22 26.81
N THR A 828 10.88 19.76 25.68
CA THR A 828 10.29 20.88 24.94
C THR A 828 9.96 20.48 23.49
N LEU A 829 9.63 19.20 23.25
CA LEU A 829 9.26 18.68 21.94
C LEU A 829 8.15 19.53 21.29
N ARG A 830 8.42 19.99 20.07
CA ARG A 830 7.50 20.74 19.24
C ARG A 830 6.35 19.86 18.77
N ILE A 831 5.12 20.23 19.13
CA ILE A 831 3.91 19.51 18.75
C ILE A 831 2.94 20.49 18.06
N PRO A 832 2.49 20.21 16.81
CA PRO A 832 2.95 19.13 15.93
C PRO A 832 4.37 19.37 15.41
N LEU A 833 5.17 18.31 15.34
CA LEU A 833 6.44 18.30 14.61
C LEU A 833 6.13 18.23 13.11
N LEU A 834 6.58 19.22 12.32
CA LEU A 834 6.24 19.30 10.90
C LEU A 834 7.03 18.29 10.06
N PRO A 835 6.41 17.70 9.01
CA PRO A 835 7.06 16.71 8.18
C PRO A 835 8.19 17.31 7.34
N ALA A 836 9.37 16.68 7.37
CA ALA A 836 10.41 16.90 6.36
C ALA A 836 9.83 16.71 4.94
N THR A 837 9.84 17.78 4.14
CA THR A 837 9.29 17.85 2.78
C THR A 837 10.36 17.70 1.70
N VAL A 838 11.56 18.24 1.93
CA VAL A 838 12.68 18.17 0.98
C VAL A 838 13.18 16.73 0.88
N PRO A 839 13.18 16.11 -0.32
CA PRO A 839 13.68 14.75 -0.51
C PRO A 839 15.20 14.66 -0.29
N ILE A 840 15.63 13.57 0.33
CA ILE A 840 17.04 13.19 0.46
C ILE A 840 17.32 12.01 -0.47
N ILE A 841 18.34 12.15 -1.33
CA ILE A 841 18.95 11.07 -2.08
C ILE A 841 20.26 10.70 -1.37
N CYS A 842 20.46 9.42 -1.04
CA CYS A 842 21.63 8.94 -0.32
C CYS A 842 22.51 8.07 -1.22
N ILE A 843 23.81 8.33 -1.27
CA ILE A 843 24.79 7.52 -2.00
C ILE A 843 25.79 6.95 -0.97
N PRO A 844 25.42 5.87 -0.26
CA PRO A 844 26.18 5.37 0.89
C PRO A 844 27.47 4.67 0.49
N THR A 845 28.55 4.97 1.20
CA THR A 845 29.86 4.30 1.05
C THR A 845 30.23 3.39 2.24
N SER A 846 29.45 3.46 3.33
CA SER A 846 29.50 2.56 4.49
C SER A 846 28.34 1.57 4.47
N LEU A 847 28.47 0.45 5.19
CA LEU A 847 27.40 -0.54 5.40
C LEU A 847 26.57 -0.19 6.66
N SER A 848 26.26 1.09 6.82
CA SER A 848 25.67 1.64 8.04
C SER A 848 24.22 1.22 8.27
N ALA A 849 23.47 0.99 7.20
CA ALA A 849 22.04 0.71 7.15
C ALA A 849 21.10 1.75 7.81
N GLY A 850 21.64 2.73 8.55
CA GLY A 850 20.88 3.86 9.09
C GLY A 850 20.18 4.69 8.01
N GLU A 851 20.69 4.69 6.78
CA GLU A 851 20.07 5.24 5.58
C GLU A 851 18.69 4.65 5.26
N TYR A 852 18.38 3.42 5.70
CA TYR A 852 17.05 2.81 5.56
C TYR A 852 16.08 3.17 6.69
N THR A 853 16.51 3.99 7.66
CA THR A 853 15.74 4.31 8.87
C THR A 853 15.35 5.79 8.93
N PRO A 854 14.17 6.12 9.50
CA PRO A 854 13.75 7.50 9.78
C PRO A 854 14.25 8.00 11.15
N LEU A 855 15.37 7.46 11.62
CA LEU A 855 16.06 7.86 12.85
C LEU A 855 17.38 8.55 12.46
N ALA A 856 17.76 9.63 13.13
CA ALA A 856 19.03 10.31 12.95
C ALA A 856 19.66 10.63 14.31
N GLY A 857 20.97 10.44 14.46
CA GLY A 857 21.70 10.82 15.66
C GLY A 857 22.56 12.06 15.45
N ALA A 858 22.37 13.10 16.27
CA ALA A 858 23.16 14.33 16.23
C ALA A 858 23.58 14.78 17.64
N THR A 859 24.75 15.41 17.75
CA THR A 859 25.41 15.74 19.02
C THR A 859 25.32 17.24 19.30
N ASN A 860 24.82 17.62 20.48
CA ASN A 860 24.78 19.01 20.91
C ASN A 860 26.23 19.47 21.27
N ASP A 861 26.69 20.57 20.65
CA ASP A 861 28.05 21.10 20.82
C ASP A 861 28.41 21.51 22.26
N ILE A 862 27.42 21.82 23.10
CA ILE A 862 27.57 22.34 24.47
C ILE A 862 27.46 21.23 25.51
N THR A 863 26.44 20.37 25.41
CA THR A 863 26.20 19.27 26.38
C THR A 863 26.99 18.01 26.05
N HIS A 864 27.51 17.90 24.81
CA HIS A 864 28.13 16.70 24.23
C HIS A 864 27.23 15.46 24.20
N HIS A 865 25.95 15.61 24.54
CA HIS A 865 24.97 14.54 24.48
C HIS A 865 24.52 14.29 23.02
N LYS A 866 24.24 13.03 22.67
CA LYS A 866 23.82 12.63 21.32
C LYS A 866 22.32 12.33 21.29
N HIS A 867 21.56 13.25 20.72
CA HIS A 867 20.11 13.22 20.68
C HIS A 867 19.59 12.43 19.45
N SER A 868 18.44 11.78 19.63
CA SER A 868 17.78 10.99 18.60
C SER A 868 16.62 11.76 17.96
N PHE A 869 16.76 12.13 16.69
CA PHE A 869 15.72 12.81 15.90
C PHE A 869 14.95 11.76 15.09
N GLN A 870 13.61 11.79 15.16
CA GLN A 870 12.75 10.83 14.46
C GLN A 870 11.46 11.48 13.98
N HIS A 871 11.18 11.36 12.69
CA HIS A 871 9.87 11.69 12.11
C HIS A 871 9.61 10.77 10.91
N PRO A 872 8.39 10.22 10.69
CA PRO A 872 8.12 9.26 9.61
C PRO A 872 8.55 9.69 8.20
N THR A 873 8.65 10.99 7.92
CA THR A 873 9.06 11.51 6.60
C THR A 873 10.55 11.85 6.46
N VAL A 874 11.35 11.72 7.53
CA VAL A 874 12.73 12.24 7.58
C VAL A 874 13.76 11.37 6.85
N GLY A 875 13.46 10.09 6.65
CA GLY A 875 14.36 9.16 5.97
C GLY A 875 14.60 9.51 4.50
N PRO A 876 15.72 9.06 3.90
CA PRO A 876 15.94 9.11 2.46
C PRO A 876 14.76 8.62 1.63
N ARG A 877 14.57 9.22 0.46
CA ARG A 877 13.56 8.80 -0.52
C ARG A 877 14.14 7.88 -1.59
N LEU A 878 15.43 8.03 -1.88
CA LEU A 878 16.21 7.17 -2.76
C LEU A 878 17.58 6.87 -2.14
N ILE A 879 18.08 5.64 -2.34
CA ILE A 879 19.40 5.19 -1.91
C ILE A 879 20.10 4.52 -3.10
N ILE A 880 21.24 5.06 -3.55
CA ILE A 880 21.94 4.64 -4.77
C ILE A 880 23.15 3.78 -4.39
N LEU A 881 23.09 2.47 -4.67
CA LEU A 881 24.14 1.52 -4.29
C LEU A 881 25.22 1.47 -5.37
N SER A 882 26.41 1.97 -5.05
CA SER A 882 27.55 1.91 -5.95
C SER A 882 28.70 1.07 -5.37
N PRO A 883 28.86 -0.20 -5.82
CA PRO A 883 29.97 -1.04 -5.41
C PRO A 883 31.32 -0.40 -5.72
N GLN A 884 31.43 0.25 -6.90
CA GLN A 884 32.63 0.96 -7.33
C GLN A 884 32.99 2.11 -6.37
N LEU A 885 32.02 2.96 -6.00
CA LEU A 885 32.27 4.06 -5.06
C LEU A 885 32.74 3.55 -3.68
N THR A 886 32.19 2.42 -3.20
CA THR A 886 32.61 1.87 -1.89
C THR A 886 34.08 1.44 -1.85
N THR A 887 34.74 1.21 -3.00
CA THR A 887 36.19 0.91 -3.07
C THR A 887 37.08 2.04 -2.53
N THR A 888 36.55 3.27 -2.45
CA THR A 888 37.21 4.45 -1.88
C THR A 888 37.18 4.48 -0.35
N THR A 889 36.31 3.70 0.29
CA THR A 889 36.13 3.71 1.75
C THR A 889 37.25 2.93 2.44
N PRO A 890 37.90 3.49 3.48
CA PRO A 890 38.93 2.79 4.24
C PRO A 890 38.46 1.40 4.71
N LEU A 891 39.28 0.37 4.48
CA LEU A 891 38.85 -1.02 4.66
C LEU A 891 38.38 -1.33 6.09
N HIS A 892 38.93 -0.67 7.11
CA HIS A 892 38.46 -0.84 8.50
C HIS A 892 37.04 -0.30 8.72
N ILE A 893 36.66 0.82 8.09
CA ILE A 893 35.28 1.37 8.15
C ILE A 893 34.32 0.44 7.40
N TRP A 894 34.74 -0.04 6.22
CA TRP A 894 33.95 -0.98 5.44
C TRP A 894 33.66 -2.28 6.22
N LEU A 895 34.69 -2.88 6.84
CA LEU A 895 34.54 -4.14 7.56
C LEU A 895 33.80 -3.98 8.89
N SER A 896 34.09 -2.95 9.69
CA SER A 896 33.40 -2.72 10.98
C SER A 896 31.92 -2.35 10.78
N THR A 897 31.58 -1.52 9.79
CA THR A 897 30.15 -1.26 9.47
C THR A 897 29.46 -2.50 8.90
N GLY A 898 30.17 -3.34 8.15
CA GLY A 898 29.68 -4.65 7.74
C GLY A 898 29.39 -5.59 8.94
N ILE A 899 30.24 -5.58 9.96
CA ILE A 899 30.00 -6.32 11.20
C ILE A 899 28.80 -5.75 11.97
N ARG A 900 28.53 -4.44 11.94
CA ARG A 900 27.29 -3.89 12.51
C ARG A 900 26.03 -4.43 11.81
N ALA A 901 26.09 -4.68 10.50
CA ALA A 901 25.01 -5.34 9.77
C ALA A 901 24.90 -6.83 10.13
N VAL A 902 26.02 -7.54 10.35
CA VAL A 902 26.00 -8.91 10.89
C VAL A 902 25.37 -8.96 12.29
N ASP A 903 25.67 -7.98 13.14
CA ASP A 903 25.10 -7.82 14.49
C ASP A 903 23.57 -7.65 14.44
N HIS A 904 23.05 -6.78 13.57
CA HIS A 904 21.60 -6.68 13.33
C HIS A 904 20.96 -8.03 12.99
N CYS A 905 21.60 -8.84 12.13
CA CYS A 905 21.08 -10.18 11.81
C CYS A 905 21.13 -11.14 13.00
N VAL A 906 22.26 -11.19 13.72
CA VAL A 906 22.44 -12.13 14.84
C VAL A 906 21.52 -11.79 16.01
N GLU A 907 21.47 -10.53 16.45
CA GLU A 907 20.56 -10.13 17.52
C GLU A 907 19.09 -10.24 17.11
N SER A 908 18.73 -10.08 15.82
CA SER A 908 17.35 -10.33 15.35
C SER A 908 16.93 -11.80 15.50
N ILE A 909 17.73 -12.75 14.99
CA ILE A 909 17.45 -14.20 15.10
C ILE A 909 17.48 -14.67 16.57
N CYS A 910 18.33 -14.03 17.38
CA CYS A 910 18.48 -14.33 18.81
C CYS A 910 17.53 -13.54 19.73
N SER A 911 16.63 -12.71 19.18
CA SER A 911 15.76 -11.80 19.92
C SER A 911 14.61 -12.50 20.64
N ILE A 912 14.20 -11.95 21.79
CA ILE A 912 12.98 -12.35 22.51
C ILE A 912 11.68 -12.06 21.74
N LYS A 913 11.77 -11.35 20.60
CA LYS A 913 10.68 -11.17 19.63
C LYS A 913 11.13 -11.48 18.20
N ALA A 914 11.98 -12.50 18.04
CA ALA A 914 12.29 -13.10 16.75
C ALA A 914 10.99 -13.51 16.01
N SER A 915 11.03 -13.59 14.68
CA SER A 915 9.85 -13.88 13.86
C SER A 915 10.26 -14.60 12.58
N ALA A 916 9.46 -15.54 12.08
CA ALA A 916 9.86 -16.37 10.93
C ALA A 916 10.28 -15.54 9.69
N GLU A 917 9.57 -14.45 9.40
CA GLU A 917 9.93 -13.50 8.34
C GLU A 917 11.23 -12.74 8.66
N GLY A 918 11.34 -12.16 9.86
CA GLY A 918 12.54 -11.43 10.27
C GLY A 918 13.79 -12.30 10.26
N ASP A 919 13.67 -13.54 10.73
CA ASP A 919 14.73 -14.54 10.74
C ASP A 919 15.15 -14.94 9.33
N THR A 920 14.20 -15.16 8.41
CA THR A 920 14.48 -15.53 7.01
C THR A 920 15.24 -14.41 6.29
N ILE A 921 14.88 -13.15 6.54
CA ILE A 921 15.58 -12.00 5.94
C ILE A 921 16.94 -11.80 6.64
N ALA A 922 17.04 -11.98 7.96
CA ALA A 922 18.31 -11.92 8.68
C ALA A 922 19.30 -13.02 8.24
N GLU A 923 18.85 -14.25 8.01
CA GLU A 923 19.66 -15.33 7.43
C GLU A 923 20.20 -14.93 6.05
N LYS A 924 19.32 -14.49 5.14
CA LYS A 924 19.69 -13.96 3.83
C LYS A 924 20.73 -12.84 3.92
N GLY A 925 20.61 -11.97 4.92
CA GLY A 925 21.62 -10.96 5.27
C GLY A 925 22.97 -11.57 5.65
N LEU A 926 23.02 -12.55 6.56
CA LEU A 926 24.25 -13.23 6.98
C LEU A 926 24.98 -13.89 5.80
N ARG A 927 24.23 -14.62 4.95
CA ARG A 927 24.74 -15.31 3.76
C ARG A 927 25.35 -14.35 2.73
N ARG A 928 24.85 -13.10 2.68
CA ARG A 928 25.39 -12.03 1.83
C ARG A 928 26.58 -11.30 2.47
N LEU A 929 26.49 -11.01 3.77
CA LEU A 929 27.46 -10.19 4.49
C LEU A 929 28.76 -10.93 4.75
N LEU A 930 28.76 -12.08 5.43
CA LEU A 930 30.00 -12.68 5.92
C LEU A 930 30.92 -13.19 4.78
N PRO A 931 30.44 -13.91 3.75
CA PRO A 931 31.25 -14.25 2.57
C PRO A 931 31.75 -13.02 1.81
N GLY A 932 30.93 -11.97 1.71
CA GLY A 932 31.30 -10.72 1.04
C GLY A 932 32.36 -9.91 1.81
N LEU A 933 32.29 -9.90 3.15
CA LEU A 933 33.27 -9.24 4.01
C LEU A 933 34.60 -9.99 4.02
N LEU A 934 34.58 -11.32 4.08
CA LEU A 934 35.78 -12.16 3.93
C LEU A 934 36.42 -11.98 2.55
N THR A 935 35.63 -11.93 1.48
CA THR A 935 36.15 -11.68 0.13
C THR A 935 36.70 -10.27 -0.02
N THR A 936 36.02 -9.24 0.50
CA THR A 936 36.51 -7.84 0.43
C THR A 936 37.70 -7.55 1.35
N LYS A 937 37.92 -8.36 2.41
CA LYS A 937 39.16 -8.37 3.18
C LYS A 937 40.37 -8.83 2.35
N MET A 938 40.17 -9.81 1.47
CA MET A 938 41.21 -10.36 0.58
C MET A 938 41.39 -9.53 -0.70
N ASN A 939 40.30 -9.09 -1.32
CA ASN A 939 40.25 -8.22 -2.49
C ASN A 939 39.33 -7.02 -2.23
N SER A 940 39.90 -5.92 -1.75
CA SER A 940 39.16 -4.69 -1.43
C SER A 940 38.53 -3.98 -2.64
N ARG A 941 38.73 -4.48 -3.87
CA ARG A 941 38.10 -4.01 -5.11
C ARG A 941 37.08 -4.99 -5.70
N ASP A 942 36.72 -6.05 -5.00
CA ASP A 942 35.73 -7.02 -5.50
C ASP A 942 34.31 -6.43 -5.56
N LEU A 943 33.83 -6.10 -6.77
CA LEU A 943 32.56 -5.38 -6.94
C LEU A 943 31.33 -6.27 -6.68
N LYS A 944 31.41 -7.58 -6.99
CA LYS A 944 30.31 -8.54 -6.74
C LYS A 944 30.08 -8.69 -5.23
N SER A 945 31.17 -8.85 -4.47
CA SER A 945 31.14 -8.91 -3.00
C SER A 945 30.72 -7.59 -2.36
N ARG A 946 31.14 -6.45 -2.92
CA ARG A 946 30.70 -5.12 -2.44
C ARG A 946 29.20 -4.89 -2.63
N LEU A 947 28.65 -5.27 -3.79
CA LEU A 947 27.20 -5.25 -4.01
C LEU A 947 26.48 -6.21 -3.06
N ALA A 948 27.00 -7.43 -2.89
CA ALA A 948 26.43 -8.41 -1.96
C ALA A 948 26.37 -7.87 -0.52
N CYS A 949 27.43 -7.21 -0.04
CA CYS A 949 27.40 -6.55 1.27
C CYS A 949 26.39 -5.40 1.35
N GLN A 950 26.29 -4.54 0.33
CA GLN A 950 25.30 -3.45 0.30
C GLN A 950 23.86 -3.98 0.34
N LEU A 951 23.56 -5.03 -0.44
CA LEU A 951 22.26 -5.70 -0.42
C LEU A 951 22.01 -6.46 0.89
N GLY A 952 23.04 -7.06 1.49
CA GLY A 952 22.97 -7.71 2.79
C GLY A 952 22.72 -6.74 3.95
N ALA A 953 23.16 -5.49 3.85
CA ALA A 953 22.86 -4.43 4.82
C ALA A 953 21.38 -3.99 4.78
N ILE A 954 20.72 -4.08 3.62
CA ILE A 954 19.26 -3.90 3.48
C ILE A 954 18.53 -5.03 4.19
N ASP A 955 18.92 -6.27 3.92
CA ASP A 955 18.32 -7.45 4.56
C ASP A 955 18.45 -7.37 6.10
N ALA A 956 19.65 -7.04 6.59
CA ALA A 956 19.97 -6.95 8.01
C ALA A 956 19.10 -5.97 8.81
N ILE A 957 18.75 -4.81 8.25
CA ILE A 957 17.98 -3.76 8.95
C ILE A 957 16.45 -3.96 8.87
N SER A 958 15.98 -4.93 8.07
CA SER A 958 14.55 -5.21 7.88
C SER A 958 13.85 -5.65 9.18
N ALA A 959 14.42 -6.61 9.92
CA ALA A 959 13.86 -7.08 11.19
C ALA A 959 13.82 -5.96 12.27
N PRO A 960 14.89 -5.16 12.50
CA PRO A 960 14.83 -3.96 13.34
C PRO A 960 13.72 -2.97 12.96
N LEU A 961 13.55 -2.66 11.66
CA LEU A 961 12.50 -1.77 11.18
C LEU A 961 11.09 -2.33 11.42
N ASN A 962 10.94 -3.66 11.38
CA ASN A 962 9.71 -4.39 11.66
C ASN A 962 9.49 -4.64 13.17
N ARG A 963 10.14 -3.84 14.03
CA ARG A 963 9.99 -3.80 15.50
C ARG A 963 10.54 -5.01 16.27
N VAL A 964 11.44 -5.80 15.66
CA VAL A 964 12.27 -6.75 16.42
C VAL A 964 13.27 -5.94 17.26
N PRO A 965 13.29 -6.05 18.60
CA PRO A 965 14.20 -5.29 19.44
C PRO A 965 15.61 -5.88 19.43
N MET A 966 16.59 -5.00 19.53
CA MET A 966 18.01 -5.36 19.71
C MET A 966 18.30 -5.70 21.18
N GLY A 967 19.52 -6.18 21.44
CA GLY A 967 19.98 -6.66 22.75
C GLY A 967 21.18 -5.87 23.29
N ALA A 968 21.98 -6.55 24.09
CA ALA A 968 23.08 -5.92 24.82
C ALA A 968 24.25 -5.48 23.92
N SER A 969 24.42 -6.02 22.71
CA SER A 969 25.48 -5.57 21.79
C SER A 969 25.22 -4.11 21.36
N HIS A 970 23.96 -3.79 21.08
CA HIS A 970 23.56 -2.42 20.77
C HIS A 970 23.51 -1.53 22.01
N GLY A 971 22.90 -1.99 23.11
CA GLY A 971 22.70 -1.16 24.29
C GLY A 971 23.99 -0.75 25.01
N ILE A 972 24.93 -1.69 25.21
CA ILE A 972 26.25 -1.37 25.76
C ILE A 972 27.08 -0.58 24.73
N GLY A 973 26.93 -0.91 23.43
CA GLY A 973 27.60 -0.19 22.34
C GLY A 973 27.24 1.30 22.25
N HIS A 974 26.01 1.66 22.65
CA HIS A 974 25.61 3.07 22.75
C HIS A 974 26.40 3.85 23.82
N GLN A 975 26.87 3.19 24.89
CA GLN A 975 27.68 3.80 25.95
C GLN A 975 29.17 3.89 25.58
N LEU A 976 29.67 2.96 24.75
CA LEU A 976 31.04 3.00 24.22
C LEU A 976 31.23 4.07 23.13
N GLY A 977 30.20 4.36 22.34
CA GLY A 977 30.28 5.34 21.23
C GLY A 977 30.71 6.76 21.64
N PRO A 978 30.18 7.35 22.74
CA PRO A 978 30.63 8.62 23.30
C PRO A 978 32.10 8.63 23.77
N LEU A 979 32.68 7.48 24.08
CA LEU A 979 34.08 7.33 24.47
C LEU A 979 35.04 7.24 23.27
N GLY A 980 34.52 7.41 22.04
CA GLY A 980 35.32 7.48 20.80
C GLY A 980 35.35 6.18 20.00
N VAL A 981 34.74 5.09 20.47
CA VAL A 981 34.69 3.81 19.75
C VAL A 981 33.71 3.90 18.56
N GLY A 982 34.10 3.43 17.38
CA GLY A 982 33.23 3.40 16.22
C GLY A 982 32.04 2.44 16.41
N HIS A 983 30.83 2.84 15.99
CA HIS A 983 29.59 2.05 16.13
C HIS A 983 29.61 0.66 15.48
N GLY A 984 30.59 0.37 14.60
CA GLY A 984 30.86 -0.98 14.09
C GLY A 984 31.86 -1.75 14.94
N GLU A 985 32.85 -1.08 15.51
CA GLU A 985 33.88 -1.65 16.37
C GLU A 985 33.30 -2.10 17.73
N THR A 986 32.30 -1.37 18.25
CA THR A 986 31.51 -1.81 19.41
C THR A 986 30.88 -3.18 19.19
N SER A 987 30.34 -3.44 18.00
CA SER A 987 29.77 -4.75 17.62
C SER A 987 30.83 -5.85 17.50
N CYS A 988 32.02 -5.53 17.01
CA CYS A 988 33.13 -6.49 16.93
C CYS A 988 33.55 -7.00 18.33
N VAL A 989 33.55 -6.12 19.33
CA VAL A 989 33.94 -6.44 20.72
C VAL A 989 32.80 -7.12 21.50
N LEU A 990 31.58 -6.56 21.42
CA LEU A 990 30.46 -6.92 22.28
C LEU A 990 29.68 -8.15 21.81
N LEU A 991 29.37 -8.28 20.52
CA LEU A 991 28.48 -9.36 20.03
C LEU A 991 28.96 -10.76 20.45
N PRO A 992 30.25 -11.14 20.31
CA PRO A 992 30.70 -12.46 20.72
C PRO A 992 30.58 -12.70 22.24
N ALA A 993 30.72 -11.64 23.06
CA ALA A 993 30.50 -11.70 24.51
C ALA A 993 29.02 -11.85 24.86
N VAL A 994 28.15 -11.09 24.20
CA VAL A 994 26.69 -11.11 24.38
C VAL A 994 26.10 -12.46 23.97
N CYS A 995 26.59 -13.07 22.88
CA CYS A 995 26.29 -14.46 22.54
C CYS A 995 26.68 -15.42 23.68
N LYS A 996 27.92 -15.37 24.18
CA LYS A 996 28.38 -16.23 25.29
C LYS A 996 27.56 -16.07 26.57
N TYR A 997 27.22 -14.84 26.95
CA TYR A 997 26.38 -14.53 28.10
C TYR A 997 24.94 -15.03 27.94
N ASN A 998 24.31 -14.79 26.78
CA ASN A 998 22.93 -15.20 26.50
C ASN A 998 22.75 -16.70 26.20
N LYS A 999 23.82 -17.43 25.87
CA LYS A 999 23.82 -18.86 25.49
C LYS A 999 23.00 -19.75 26.41
N ARG A 1000 22.94 -19.41 27.71
CA ARG A 1000 22.17 -20.12 28.75
C ARG A 1000 20.64 -19.98 28.66
N VAL A 1001 20.11 -19.12 27.77
CA VAL A 1001 18.65 -18.97 27.52
C VAL A 1001 18.24 -19.03 26.05
N ASN A 1002 19.15 -18.78 25.09
CA ASN A 1002 18.83 -18.77 23.65
C ASN A 1002 19.79 -19.64 22.80
N SER A 1003 20.26 -20.76 23.35
CA SER A 1003 21.15 -21.71 22.67
C SER A 1003 20.60 -22.24 21.35
N GLU A 1004 19.28 -22.44 21.24
CA GLU A 1004 18.64 -22.93 20.01
C GLU A 1004 18.71 -21.89 18.88
N GLN A 1005 18.44 -20.63 19.19
CA GLN A 1005 18.54 -19.51 18.24
C GLN A 1005 20.00 -19.31 17.80
N GLN A 1006 20.95 -19.39 18.74
CA GLN A 1006 22.37 -19.35 18.41
C GLN A 1006 22.82 -20.56 17.57
N GLN A 1007 22.24 -21.75 17.79
CA GLN A 1007 22.53 -22.93 16.96
C GLN A 1007 22.00 -22.77 15.53
N ARG A 1008 20.85 -22.11 15.34
CA ARG A 1008 20.36 -21.74 13.99
C ARG A 1008 21.36 -20.82 13.27
N VAL A 1009 21.86 -19.78 13.96
CA VAL A 1009 22.91 -18.91 13.40
C VAL A 1009 24.19 -19.70 13.09
N LEU A 1010 24.68 -20.54 14.01
CA LEU A 1010 25.84 -21.40 13.77
C LEU A 1010 25.65 -22.31 12.54
N ASN A 1011 24.46 -22.89 12.35
CA ASN A 1011 24.17 -23.75 11.20
C ASN A 1011 24.21 -22.97 9.87
N ILE A 1012 23.79 -21.69 9.87
CA ILE A 1012 23.95 -20.78 8.73
C ILE A 1012 25.45 -20.55 8.47
N LEU A 1013 26.23 -20.17 9.50
CA LEU A 1013 27.68 -19.94 9.38
C LEU A 1013 28.43 -21.17 8.85
N TRP A 1014 28.12 -22.36 9.37
CA TRP A 1014 28.70 -23.64 8.94
C TRP A 1014 28.16 -24.17 7.60
N SER A 1015 27.30 -23.41 6.89
CA SER A 1015 26.86 -23.72 5.52
C SER A 1015 27.48 -22.83 4.45
N GLU A 1016 28.20 -21.76 4.84
CA GLU A 1016 28.87 -20.84 3.91
C GLU A 1016 30.35 -21.21 3.73
N GLU A 1017 30.77 -21.63 2.54
CA GLU A 1017 32.12 -22.18 2.28
C GLU A 1017 33.25 -21.24 2.73
N ALA A 1018 33.13 -19.94 2.46
CA ALA A 1018 34.11 -18.94 2.88
C ALA A 1018 34.26 -18.85 4.41
N VAL A 1019 33.16 -19.04 5.16
CA VAL A 1019 33.14 -19.05 6.62
C VAL A 1019 33.71 -20.36 7.16
N MET A 1020 33.27 -21.51 6.62
CA MET A 1020 33.84 -22.83 6.95
C MET A 1020 35.36 -22.85 6.77
N GLY A 1021 35.86 -22.29 5.66
CA GLY A 1021 37.27 -22.21 5.31
C GLY A 1021 38.11 -21.28 6.19
N VAL A 1022 37.48 -20.43 7.01
CA VAL A 1022 38.15 -19.63 8.06
C VAL A 1022 38.10 -20.37 9.39
N LEU A 1023 36.92 -20.81 9.83
CA LEU A 1023 36.70 -21.52 11.08
C LEU A 1023 37.57 -22.80 11.17
N GLY A 1024 37.61 -23.59 10.09
CA GLY A 1024 38.43 -24.80 10.01
C GLY A 1024 39.94 -24.52 10.05
N LYS A 1025 40.42 -23.41 9.48
CA LYS A 1025 41.86 -23.02 9.56
C LYS A 1025 42.26 -22.54 10.96
N ALA A 1026 41.32 -21.98 11.71
CA ALA A 1026 41.52 -21.60 13.11
C ALA A 1026 41.36 -22.78 14.09
N GLY A 1027 40.99 -23.98 13.61
CA GLY A 1027 40.79 -25.16 14.45
C GLY A 1027 39.48 -25.16 15.25
N VAL A 1028 38.48 -24.36 14.84
CA VAL A 1028 37.18 -24.27 15.51
C VAL A 1028 36.42 -25.59 15.35
N ASP A 1029 36.18 -26.28 16.46
CA ASP A 1029 35.46 -27.56 16.50
C ASP A 1029 33.95 -27.31 16.48
N ARG A 1030 33.28 -27.73 15.40
CA ARG A 1030 31.84 -27.52 15.16
C ARG A 1030 30.95 -28.01 16.31
N GLU A 1031 31.34 -29.07 17.02
CA GLU A 1031 30.51 -29.71 18.04
C GLU A 1031 30.84 -29.22 19.47
N LYS A 1032 31.87 -28.38 19.64
CA LYS A 1032 32.31 -27.87 20.95
C LYS A 1032 32.28 -26.34 21.07
N SER A 1033 32.40 -25.64 19.95
CA SER A 1033 32.51 -24.16 19.90
C SER A 1033 31.13 -23.52 19.81
N ASP A 1034 30.93 -22.37 20.44
CA ASP A 1034 29.68 -21.61 20.34
C ASP A 1034 29.73 -20.46 19.34
N LEU A 1035 28.59 -19.77 19.19
CA LEU A 1035 28.46 -18.65 18.28
C LEU A 1035 29.42 -17.51 18.63
N GLY A 1036 29.75 -17.32 19.91
CA GLY A 1036 30.77 -16.36 20.32
C GLY A 1036 32.16 -16.77 19.85
N ASP A 1037 32.54 -18.05 19.96
CA ASP A 1037 33.82 -18.54 19.42
C ASP A 1037 33.91 -18.34 17.90
N ALA A 1038 32.84 -18.69 17.18
CA ALA A 1038 32.80 -18.59 15.73
C ALA A 1038 32.85 -17.14 15.23
N LEU A 1039 32.09 -16.23 15.85
CA LEU A 1039 32.09 -14.80 15.49
C LEU A 1039 33.42 -14.12 15.85
N ASP A 1040 34.00 -14.44 17.01
CA ASP A 1040 35.29 -13.89 17.43
C ASP A 1040 36.42 -14.27 16.44
N VAL A 1041 36.48 -15.54 16.03
CA VAL A 1041 37.42 -16.03 15.00
C VAL A 1041 37.20 -15.36 13.64
N LEU A 1042 35.94 -15.12 13.24
CA LEU A 1042 35.62 -14.40 12.00
C LEU A 1042 36.07 -12.93 12.06
N PHE A 1043 35.84 -12.25 13.18
CA PHE A 1043 36.24 -10.85 13.36
C PHE A 1043 37.78 -10.72 13.45
N LYS A 1044 38.45 -11.72 14.05
CA LYS A 1044 39.92 -11.88 14.00
C LYS A 1044 40.44 -12.00 12.57
N ALA A 1045 39.80 -12.82 11.72
CA ALA A 1045 40.17 -12.97 10.30
C ALA A 1045 39.92 -11.70 9.47
N LEU A 1046 38.85 -10.95 9.78
CA LEU A 1046 38.60 -9.62 9.23
C LEU A 1046 39.59 -8.56 9.78
N GLY A 1047 40.35 -8.87 10.83
CA GLY A 1047 41.33 -7.99 11.46
C GLY A 1047 40.66 -6.79 12.15
N MET A 1048 39.61 -7.08 12.90
CA MET A 1048 38.77 -6.12 13.64
C MET A 1048 38.96 -6.33 15.16
N PRO A 1049 38.79 -5.28 15.99
CA PRO A 1049 39.03 -5.37 17.43
C PRO A 1049 38.03 -6.34 18.09
N ARG A 1050 38.49 -7.09 19.10
CA ARG A 1050 37.72 -8.12 19.81
C ARG A 1050 37.59 -7.85 21.31
N THR A 1051 38.45 -6.99 21.84
CA THR A 1051 38.54 -6.61 23.25
C THR A 1051 38.33 -5.11 23.48
N LEU A 1052 38.01 -4.72 24.73
CA LEU A 1052 37.88 -3.33 25.13
C LEU A 1052 39.24 -2.60 25.16
N ASP A 1053 40.31 -3.29 25.52
CA ASP A 1053 41.68 -2.76 25.52
C ASP A 1053 42.13 -2.35 24.09
N GLU A 1054 41.78 -3.15 23.07
CA GLU A 1054 42.07 -2.84 21.65
C GLU A 1054 41.34 -1.59 21.11
N VAL A 1055 40.24 -1.17 21.75
CA VAL A 1055 39.53 0.09 21.45
C VAL A 1055 39.78 1.20 22.48
N GLY A 1056 40.75 1.02 23.38
CA GLY A 1056 41.21 2.04 24.33
C GLY A 1056 40.29 2.26 25.54
N ILE A 1057 39.43 1.29 25.87
CA ILE A 1057 38.48 1.39 26.99
C ILE A 1057 39.01 0.62 28.19
N ALA A 1058 39.39 1.35 29.24
CA ALA A 1058 40.06 0.82 30.41
C ALA A 1058 39.08 0.35 31.52
N ARG A 1059 39.57 -0.56 32.38
CA ARG A 1059 38.79 -1.21 33.46
C ARG A 1059 38.17 -0.24 34.48
N ASP A 1060 38.79 0.91 34.71
CA ASP A 1060 38.28 1.95 35.60
C ASP A 1060 37.04 2.68 35.04
N GLN A 1061 36.75 2.53 33.75
CA GLN A 1061 35.53 3.06 33.12
C GLN A 1061 34.33 2.10 33.28
N PHE A 1062 34.55 0.85 33.70
CA PHE A 1062 33.54 -0.22 33.60
C PHE A 1062 32.32 0.00 34.50
N GLU A 1063 32.51 0.51 35.73
CA GLU A 1063 31.43 0.86 36.65
C GLU A 1063 30.49 1.91 36.02
N SER A 1064 31.06 2.98 35.45
CA SER A 1064 30.29 4.03 34.76
C SER A 1064 29.56 3.52 33.50
N LEU A 1065 30.21 2.64 32.73
CA LEU A 1065 29.61 2.00 31.55
C LEU A 1065 28.49 1.03 31.94
N ALA A 1066 28.66 0.30 33.04
CA ALA A 1066 27.67 -0.64 33.54
C ALA A 1066 26.41 0.08 34.02
N VAL A 1067 26.55 1.14 34.83
CA VAL A 1067 25.44 1.99 35.28
C VAL A 1067 24.72 2.63 34.08
N GLY A 1068 25.44 3.29 33.17
CA GLY A 1068 24.83 3.92 31.98
C GLY A 1068 24.12 2.93 31.04
N SER A 1069 24.61 1.69 30.96
CA SER A 1069 23.96 0.64 30.15
C SER A 1069 22.61 0.19 30.73
N LEU A 1070 22.36 0.33 32.03
CA LEU A 1070 21.07 -0.04 32.64
C LEU A 1070 19.94 0.91 32.22
N ASP A 1071 20.25 2.13 31.75
CA ASP A 1071 19.22 3.03 31.23
C ASP A 1071 18.86 2.74 29.76
N ASP A 1072 19.76 2.15 28.98
CA ASP A 1072 19.49 1.85 27.57
C ASP A 1072 18.35 0.82 27.36
N ARG A 1073 17.49 1.10 26.39
CA ARG A 1073 16.29 0.29 26.07
C ARG A 1073 16.61 -1.10 25.52
N TRP A 1074 17.75 -1.28 24.85
CA TRP A 1074 18.15 -2.57 24.27
C TRP A 1074 18.81 -3.50 25.30
N CYS A 1075 19.49 -2.96 26.32
CA CYS A 1075 19.91 -3.72 27.49
C CYS A 1075 18.71 -4.32 28.25
N LYS A 1076 17.57 -3.62 28.26
CA LYS A 1076 16.29 -4.09 28.83
C LYS A 1076 15.58 -5.15 27.98
N THR A 1077 15.83 -5.23 26.67
CA THR A 1077 15.26 -6.24 25.75
C THR A 1077 16.21 -7.38 25.37
N ASN A 1078 17.43 -7.37 25.90
CA ASN A 1078 18.38 -8.48 25.77
C ASN A 1078 17.76 -9.81 26.28
N PRO A 1079 18.02 -10.97 25.65
CA PRO A 1079 17.48 -12.28 26.06
C PRO A 1079 17.62 -12.66 27.53
N ILE A 1080 18.66 -12.17 28.19
CA ILE A 1080 18.72 -12.05 29.65
C ILE A 1080 18.67 -10.56 29.99
N PRO A 1081 17.51 -10.00 30.39
CA PRO A 1081 17.39 -8.56 30.63
C PRO A 1081 18.43 -8.06 31.63
N LEU A 1082 19.16 -7.01 31.25
CA LEU A 1082 20.17 -6.39 32.10
C LEU A 1082 19.47 -5.38 33.00
N THR A 1083 19.35 -5.74 34.28
CA THR A 1083 18.58 -4.99 35.29
C THR A 1083 19.41 -4.64 36.53
N ARG A 1084 20.64 -5.18 36.61
CA ARG A 1084 21.61 -4.92 37.68
C ARG A 1084 23.01 -4.79 37.09
N GLU A 1085 23.84 -3.98 37.73
CA GLU A 1085 25.16 -3.59 37.24
C GLU A 1085 26.09 -4.80 37.02
N GLU A 1086 26.04 -5.81 37.91
CA GLU A 1086 26.94 -6.97 37.85
C GLU A 1086 26.71 -7.81 36.58
N GLN A 1087 25.51 -7.72 35.98
CA GLN A 1087 25.19 -8.37 34.71
C GLN A 1087 25.91 -7.71 33.52
N VAL A 1088 26.11 -6.38 33.57
CA VAL A 1088 26.85 -5.65 32.53
C VAL A 1088 28.35 -5.85 32.74
N LEU A 1089 28.81 -5.82 33.99
CA LEU A 1089 30.20 -6.13 34.35
C LEU A 1089 30.61 -7.56 33.93
N GLU A 1090 29.71 -8.56 34.04
CA GLU A 1090 29.93 -9.93 33.54
C GLU A 1090 30.26 -9.92 32.03
N ILE A 1091 29.54 -9.13 31.23
CA ILE A 1091 29.76 -8.98 29.79
C ILE A 1091 31.06 -8.21 29.50
N LEU A 1092 31.32 -7.09 30.19
CA LEU A 1092 32.54 -6.29 30.01
C LEU A 1092 33.81 -7.09 30.37
N GLU A 1093 33.78 -7.94 31.41
CA GLU A 1093 34.87 -8.87 31.76
C GLU A 1093 35.09 -9.99 30.72
N ILE A 1094 34.05 -10.38 29.97
CA ILE A 1094 34.21 -11.27 28.79
C ILE A 1094 34.87 -10.50 27.62
N CYS A 1095 34.91 -9.17 27.64
CA CYS A 1095 35.56 -8.32 26.64
C CYS A 1095 36.99 -7.86 27.00
N VAL A 1096 37.54 -8.24 28.15
CA VAL A 1096 38.98 -8.00 28.47
C VAL A 1096 39.84 -9.24 28.24
N LYS A 1097 39.26 -10.43 28.34
CA LYS A 1097 40.00 -11.69 28.16
C LYS A 1097 40.33 -11.89 26.69
N GLU A 1098 41.58 -12.22 26.38
CA GLU A 1098 41.90 -12.82 25.09
C GLU A 1098 41.06 -14.09 24.91
N ARG A 1099 40.26 -14.09 23.83
CA ARG A 1099 39.51 -15.24 23.34
C ARG A 1099 40.30 -15.92 22.20
#